data_AF-A0A1V5URJ9-F1
#
_entry.id   AF-A0A1V5URJ9-F1
#
_cell.length_a   1.000
_cell.length_b   1.000
_cell.length_c   1.000
_cell.angle_alpha   90.00
_cell.angle_beta   90.00
_cell.angle_gamma   90.00
#
_symmetry.space_group_name_H-M   'P 1'
#
loop_
_entity.id
_entity.type
_entity.pdbx_description
1 polymer ?
#
loop_
_entity_poly.entity_id
_entity_poly.type
_entity_poly.pdbx_seq_one_letter_code
_entity_poly.pdbx_strand_id
1 'polypeptide(L)'
;MKKIYNFLKSGIFPFAFLLITAVFLMPAAINSVSAQAQPSPAVLAEWTILSYLSADNDLEKNALFDINEMEAAGPSSNINYIVQLDRPQFGYNDGVNSWGEAVRIKIHQDSDRVKITSPVVMKLGPNVNSGDPKTLSDFIEWGVKAYPAKRYMLVLWSHGSGWKTIPYDQISRSLDSTAGRNVKNVRNAYLAGLSNKPGHYYNSLSDNKNASFARTLSQPAGSAKKIKTGRGFINFDETDWNRSISYDDSSRSSITLNDLGAAIRRGASNAGLNGGFDIIWFDACLMDMVEVAFELEGAAKYMVASQEVTPDFGWNHIKMVNAINKYYNVPSREMAKLIVNKFVESYRAAKNSPVSRDDENEFLPVTMSALDLSRVAPAAAAITEFAQAASNPVYIPAVKDALQSVQRFDDADYIDFMHFIELLGNKILTSEFADASAALKARLKELVLLSKTNSPNFRNARGVSVYFPMSEYSGQYDSLKFSAECDWKKFIKTFHFPQNSEVLVHISSAIYNSNGDGRLSPDEKFEFRSKITNVGSREAKNAKFTLSVRAAGVKITSDSFTLPSIPAGGEAEVKFAASSSGLKLGQSVEFELYYSIASAASVLIARAPFIVRAPFVKTSNILLVQGAEEIDVRQKYADAFNSLSLKFDVWCIAADGPICNQLLDKYKNGGVVFRAVSDSAVSNKLSRSEVEVLQAYLQKGGALCISGQDVGAMIGDTPFYKNYLKCRFGEDSGGTVNISGLSVFEASSFSLNGPEALNNQLFIDDIIPLAGAEAIMKYDNQKIAAVLVNDAKYRAMYFAFGLEAVTGVANRAAIIARAIELLPFKVTSALGALKADAAASDADKNTDAALNNIELTEKSIINDIGVSNYDSAFELCVSVSKTQAAERAPFVPMLKSIKSMLKAKLVQQQLPEDEYAKINLLISKIDELN
;
A
#
# COMPACT_ATOMS: atom_id res chain seq x y z
N MET A 1 53.64 -41.77 -23.77
CA MET A 1 55.04 -41.37 -24.02
C MET A 1 55.83 -42.27 -24.99
N LYS A 2 55.61 -43.59 -25.09
CA LYS A 2 56.30 -44.45 -26.09
C LYS A 2 55.82 -44.34 -27.55
N LYS A 3 54.70 -43.65 -27.83
CA LYS A 3 54.18 -43.42 -29.20
C LYS A 3 54.61 -42.09 -29.84
N ILE A 4 55.09 -41.13 -29.04
CA ILE A 4 55.61 -39.83 -29.52
C ILE A 4 57.10 -39.95 -29.89
N TYR A 5 57.81 -40.93 -29.34
CA TYR A 5 59.21 -41.23 -29.63
C TYR A 5 59.44 -41.86 -31.02
N ASN A 6 58.42 -42.52 -31.61
CA ASN A 6 58.57 -43.23 -32.89
C ASN A 6 58.18 -42.40 -34.12
N PHE A 7 57.57 -41.21 -33.95
CA PHE A 7 57.19 -40.33 -35.05
C PHE A 7 58.30 -39.33 -35.43
N LEU A 8 59.21 -39.03 -34.49
CA LEU A 8 60.30 -38.05 -34.67
C LEU A 8 61.59 -38.65 -35.25
N LYS A 9 61.55 -39.87 -35.83
CA LYS A 9 62.75 -40.63 -36.23
C LYS A 9 62.87 -41.03 -37.70
N SER A 10 62.01 -40.53 -38.61
CA SER A 10 62.21 -40.72 -40.05
C SER A 10 62.60 -39.40 -40.73
N GLY A 11 63.88 -39.05 -40.65
CA GLY A 11 64.46 -38.07 -41.55
C GLY A 11 64.64 -38.65 -42.96
N ILE A 12 64.60 -37.79 -43.98
CA ILE A 12 65.53 -37.73 -45.12
C ILE A 12 65.15 -36.54 -46.03
N PHE A 13 66.04 -35.55 -46.03
CA PHE A 13 66.38 -34.54 -47.05
C PHE A 13 67.79 -34.07 -46.62
N PRO A 14 68.74 -33.60 -47.46
CA PRO A 14 68.91 -33.53 -48.93
C PRO A 14 70.30 -34.09 -49.38
N PHE A 15 70.63 -34.06 -50.69
CA PHE A 15 71.95 -33.89 -51.37
C PHE A 15 71.75 -34.34 -52.85
N ALA A 16 72.21 -33.76 -53.95
CA ALA A 16 72.92 -32.53 -54.37
C ALA A 16 72.71 -32.44 -55.90
N PHE A 17 72.44 -31.27 -56.49
CA PHE A 17 73.40 -30.31 -57.07
C PHE A 17 74.15 -30.79 -58.35
N LEU A 18 73.80 -30.11 -59.45
CA LEU A 18 74.66 -29.64 -60.57
C LEU A 18 74.94 -30.52 -61.82
N LEU A 19 74.33 -30.10 -62.95
CA LEU A 19 74.87 -30.17 -64.32
C LEU A 19 74.15 -29.06 -65.14
N ILE A 20 74.60 -27.80 -65.05
CA ILE A 20 75.47 -27.08 -66.00
C ILE A 20 74.99 -27.13 -67.47
N THR A 21 74.27 -26.05 -67.83
CA THR A 21 74.37 -25.17 -69.01
C THR A 21 74.34 -25.76 -70.44
N ALA A 22 73.30 -25.38 -71.20
CA ALA A 22 73.46 -24.67 -72.48
C ALA A 22 72.14 -24.02 -72.93
N VAL A 23 72.28 -22.85 -73.57
CA VAL A 23 71.28 -22.07 -74.34
C VAL A 23 70.48 -21.01 -73.57
N PHE A 24 71.15 -19.87 -73.40
CA PHE A 24 70.58 -18.53 -73.39
C PHE A 24 69.90 -18.22 -74.75
N LEU A 25 68.70 -17.61 -74.75
CA LEU A 25 68.36 -16.31 -75.37
C LEU A 25 66.83 -16.12 -75.57
N MET A 26 66.34 -14.93 -75.18
CA MET A 26 65.09 -14.23 -75.56
C MET A 26 63.87 -14.26 -74.62
N PRO A 27 63.09 -13.15 -74.58
CA PRO A 27 62.72 -12.43 -73.35
C PRO A 27 61.38 -12.83 -72.72
N ALA A 28 61.27 -12.56 -71.43
CA ALA A 28 60.06 -12.72 -70.62
C ALA A 28 58.89 -11.89 -71.18
N ALA A 29 57.84 -12.59 -71.63
CA ALA A 29 56.50 -12.04 -71.70
C ALA A 29 55.96 -11.91 -70.28
N ILE A 30 55.65 -10.68 -69.89
CA ILE A 30 55.00 -10.31 -68.62
C ILE A 30 53.58 -10.89 -68.67
N ASN A 31 53.33 -11.99 -67.95
CA ASN A 31 51.99 -12.33 -67.52
C ASN A 31 51.76 -11.66 -66.16
N SER A 32 50.97 -10.58 -66.18
CA SER A 32 50.44 -9.94 -64.99
C SER A 32 49.56 -10.92 -64.22
N VAL A 33 50.14 -11.56 -63.21
CA VAL A 33 49.37 -12.16 -62.12
C VAL A 33 48.79 -10.99 -61.32
N SER A 34 47.47 -10.81 -61.38
CA SER A 34 46.77 -9.88 -60.49
C SER A 34 47.07 -10.28 -59.05
N ALA A 35 47.81 -9.44 -58.33
CA ALA A 35 47.98 -9.57 -56.90
C ALA A 35 46.60 -9.55 -56.25
N GLN A 36 46.19 -10.69 -55.68
CA GLN A 36 45.00 -10.78 -54.86
C GLN A 36 45.23 -9.87 -53.65
N ALA A 37 44.49 -8.76 -53.62
CA ALA A 37 44.58 -7.79 -52.55
C ALA A 37 44.38 -8.50 -51.20
N GLN A 38 45.31 -8.28 -50.26
CA GLN A 38 45.11 -8.61 -48.85
C GLN A 38 43.77 -7.99 -48.40
N PRO A 39 42.88 -8.72 -47.70
CA PRO A 39 41.66 -8.12 -47.18
C PRO A 39 42.04 -6.96 -46.25
N SER A 40 41.56 -5.75 -46.56
CA SER A 40 41.63 -4.62 -45.64
C SER A 40 41.09 -5.05 -44.27
N PRO A 41 41.67 -4.58 -43.14
CA PRO A 41 41.09 -4.80 -41.82
C PRO A 41 39.62 -4.42 -41.85
N ALA A 42 38.73 -5.32 -41.43
CA ALA A 42 37.31 -5.02 -41.35
C ALA A 42 37.11 -3.78 -40.45
N VAL A 43 36.53 -2.72 -41.00
CA VAL A 43 36.21 -1.51 -40.23
C VAL A 43 35.16 -1.91 -39.20
N LEU A 44 35.54 -1.89 -37.92
CA LEU A 44 34.64 -2.22 -36.82
C LEU A 44 33.49 -1.21 -36.76
N ALA A 45 32.27 -1.71 -36.51
CA ALA A 45 31.14 -0.86 -36.16
C ALA A 45 31.44 -0.12 -34.83
N GLU A 46 30.81 1.03 -34.63
CA GLU A 46 30.93 1.74 -33.36
C GLU A 46 30.20 0.98 -32.26
N TRP A 47 29.00 0.47 -32.57
CA TRP A 47 28.18 -0.33 -31.65
C TRP A 47 27.74 -1.65 -32.26
N THR A 48 27.75 -2.69 -31.43
CA THR A 48 26.90 -3.86 -31.62
C THR A 48 25.87 -3.89 -30.50
N ILE A 49 24.59 -3.87 -30.86
CA ILE A 49 23.44 -3.99 -29.97
C ILE A 49 22.89 -5.40 -30.15
N LEU A 50 22.89 -6.18 -29.05
CA LEU A 50 22.33 -7.52 -28.99
C LEU A 50 21.02 -7.45 -28.18
N SER A 51 19.88 -7.63 -28.83
CA SER A 51 18.58 -7.69 -28.15
C SER A 51 18.10 -9.13 -28.06
N TYR A 52 17.87 -9.59 -26.83
CA TYR A 52 17.41 -10.94 -26.51
C TYR A 52 15.91 -10.89 -26.18
N LEU A 53 15.07 -11.14 -27.18
CA LEU A 53 13.61 -11.10 -27.08
C LEU A 53 13.10 -12.49 -26.71
N SER A 54 12.92 -12.70 -25.40
CA SER A 54 12.29 -13.91 -24.86
C SER A 54 10.79 -13.74 -24.91
N ALA A 55 10.21 -14.10 -26.05
CA ALA A 55 8.83 -13.80 -26.42
C ALA A 55 7.96 -15.06 -26.58
N ASP A 56 8.46 -16.23 -26.14
CA ASP A 56 7.63 -17.42 -25.89
C ASP A 56 6.83 -17.20 -24.61
N ASN A 57 5.88 -16.26 -24.68
CA ASN A 57 4.94 -15.86 -23.63
C ASN A 57 3.88 -14.92 -24.23
N ASP A 58 3.04 -14.31 -23.40
CA ASP A 58 1.97 -13.41 -23.82
C ASP A 58 2.45 -12.07 -24.44
N LEU A 59 3.75 -11.76 -24.39
CA LEU A 59 4.33 -10.59 -25.04
C LEU A 59 4.73 -10.85 -26.50
N GLU A 60 4.56 -12.07 -27.04
CA GLU A 60 4.98 -12.46 -28.39
C GLU A 60 4.62 -11.43 -29.48
N LYS A 61 3.39 -10.91 -29.44
CA LYS A 61 2.90 -9.93 -30.40
C LYS A 61 3.69 -8.62 -30.35
N ASN A 62 4.08 -8.19 -29.16
CA ASN A 62 4.80 -6.95 -28.91
C ASN A 62 6.23 -7.06 -29.44
N ALA A 63 6.88 -8.20 -29.25
CA ALA A 63 8.18 -8.48 -29.85
C ALA A 63 8.20 -8.33 -31.39
N LEU A 64 7.13 -8.75 -32.07
CA LEU A 64 7.01 -8.58 -33.53
C LEU A 64 6.82 -7.12 -33.94
N PHE A 65 6.04 -6.35 -33.18
CA PHE A 65 5.88 -4.91 -33.44
C PHE A 65 7.17 -4.14 -33.20
N ASP A 66 7.89 -4.47 -32.12
CA ASP A 66 9.17 -3.85 -31.78
C ASP A 66 10.19 -4.05 -32.91
N ILE A 67 10.26 -5.25 -33.49
CA ILE A 67 11.15 -5.52 -34.64
C ILE A 67 10.75 -4.66 -35.86
N ASN A 68 9.47 -4.59 -36.21
CA ASN A 68 9.00 -3.75 -37.32
C ASN A 68 9.29 -2.26 -37.07
N GLU A 69 9.19 -1.79 -35.81
CA GLU A 69 9.56 -0.42 -35.46
C GLU A 69 11.08 -0.18 -35.60
N MET A 70 11.91 -1.17 -35.23
CA MET A 70 13.36 -1.11 -35.46
C MET A 70 13.69 -1.07 -36.95
N GLU A 71 12.99 -1.85 -37.79
CA GLU A 71 13.12 -1.87 -39.26
C GLU A 71 12.71 -0.53 -39.87
N ALA A 72 11.59 0.05 -39.43
CA ALA A 72 11.12 1.33 -39.96
C ALA A 72 12.14 2.47 -39.77
N ALA A 73 12.90 2.45 -38.67
CA ALA A 73 13.99 3.41 -38.45
C ALA A 73 15.31 2.99 -39.14
N GLY A 74 15.68 1.72 -39.02
CA GLY A 74 16.90 1.14 -39.60
C GLY A 74 18.21 1.58 -38.91
N PRO A 75 19.05 0.65 -38.43
CA PRO A 75 20.36 1.02 -37.90
C PRO A 75 21.28 1.56 -39.01
N SER A 76 22.06 2.60 -38.72
CA SER A 76 23.09 3.13 -39.62
C SER A 76 24.24 2.14 -39.81
N SER A 77 25.10 2.37 -40.80
CA SER A 77 26.28 1.52 -41.06
C SER A 77 27.29 1.45 -39.91
N ASN A 78 27.20 2.34 -38.91
CA ASN A 78 28.03 2.34 -37.71
C ASN A 78 27.52 1.40 -36.62
N ILE A 79 26.35 0.76 -36.81
CA ILE A 79 25.66 0.00 -35.78
C ILE A 79 25.28 -1.37 -36.34
N ASN A 80 25.70 -2.44 -35.67
CA ASN A 80 25.09 -3.75 -35.85
C ASN A 80 23.95 -3.88 -34.84
N TYR A 81 22.71 -4.06 -35.30
CA TYR A 81 21.57 -4.36 -34.43
C TYR A 81 21.12 -5.80 -34.70
N ILE A 82 21.32 -6.66 -33.71
CA ILE A 82 21.07 -8.10 -33.80
C ILE A 82 20.03 -8.50 -32.77
N VAL A 83 18.99 -9.20 -33.22
CA VAL A 83 17.91 -9.72 -32.38
C VAL A 83 18.02 -11.24 -32.33
N GLN A 84 17.94 -11.84 -31.15
CA GLN A 84 17.47 -13.22 -31.02
C GLN A 84 16.03 -13.16 -30.56
N LEU A 85 15.14 -13.77 -31.33
CA LEU A 85 13.71 -13.83 -31.08
C LEU A 85 13.34 -15.30 -30.84
N ASP A 86 12.85 -15.59 -29.65
CA ASP A 86 12.22 -16.87 -29.33
C ASP A 86 10.71 -16.70 -29.24
N ARG A 87 9.95 -17.60 -29.85
CA ARG A 87 8.48 -17.53 -29.99
C ARG A 87 7.88 -18.90 -29.73
N PRO A 88 6.63 -18.97 -29.25
CA PRO A 88 5.95 -20.24 -29.06
C PRO A 88 5.78 -20.95 -30.41
N GLN A 89 5.95 -22.27 -30.43
CA GLN A 89 5.69 -23.07 -31.63
C GLN A 89 4.26 -22.89 -32.18
N PHE A 90 3.29 -22.62 -31.30
CA PHE A 90 1.87 -22.44 -31.62
C PHE A 90 1.33 -21.12 -31.05
N GLY A 91 2.05 -20.03 -31.32
CA GLY A 91 1.75 -18.69 -30.80
C GLY A 91 0.83 -17.83 -31.67
N TYR A 92 0.88 -16.53 -31.41
CA TYR A 92 0.24 -15.46 -32.18
C TYR A 92 0.54 -15.58 -33.68
N ASN A 93 -0.50 -15.54 -34.49
CA ASN A 93 -0.41 -15.64 -35.93
C ASN A 93 -1.15 -14.47 -36.58
N ASP A 94 -0.38 -13.55 -37.17
CA ASP A 94 -0.87 -12.41 -37.94
C ASP A 94 -1.07 -12.73 -39.44
N GLY A 95 -0.80 -13.97 -39.86
CA GLY A 95 -0.88 -14.42 -41.25
C GLY A 95 0.34 -14.05 -42.11
N VAL A 96 1.32 -13.31 -41.58
CA VAL A 96 2.43 -12.74 -42.35
C VAL A 96 3.80 -13.11 -41.77
N ASN A 97 3.93 -13.15 -40.44
CA ASN A 97 5.11 -13.56 -39.70
C ASN A 97 4.83 -14.90 -38.99
N SER A 98 4.47 -15.95 -39.75
CA SER A 98 4.01 -17.24 -39.22
C SER A 98 5.13 -18.29 -39.08
N TRP A 99 6.26 -17.90 -38.47
CA TRP A 99 7.32 -18.83 -38.07
C TRP A 99 7.17 -19.28 -36.61
N GLY A 100 7.32 -20.59 -36.36
CA GLY A 100 7.27 -21.19 -35.02
C GLY A 100 8.63 -21.73 -34.57
N GLU A 101 9.69 -21.00 -34.89
CA GLU A 101 11.07 -21.33 -34.52
C GLU A 101 11.80 -20.09 -33.99
N ALA A 102 12.73 -20.31 -33.06
CA ALA A 102 13.63 -19.27 -32.60
C ALA A 102 14.64 -18.92 -33.70
N VAL A 103 14.89 -17.63 -33.86
CA VAL A 103 15.73 -17.09 -34.95
C VAL A 103 16.65 -15.99 -34.44
N ARG A 104 17.72 -15.76 -35.20
CA ARG A 104 18.56 -14.57 -35.07
C ARG A 104 18.41 -13.72 -36.32
N ILE A 105 18.12 -12.44 -36.12
CA ILE A 105 17.79 -11.47 -37.16
C ILE A 105 18.81 -10.34 -37.09
N LYS A 106 19.33 -9.90 -38.23
CA LYS A 106 20.05 -8.64 -38.33
C LYS A 106 19.08 -7.58 -38.83
N ILE A 107 18.83 -6.53 -38.06
CA ILE A 107 17.86 -5.50 -38.45
C ILE A 107 18.37 -4.72 -39.65
N HIS A 108 17.51 -4.55 -40.65
CA HIS A 108 17.72 -3.71 -41.82
C HIS A 108 16.58 -2.71 -41.97
N GLN A 109 16.85 -1.57 -42.60
CA GLN A 109 15.79 -0.61 -42.85
C GLN A 109 14.81 -1.14 -43.90
N ASP A 110 13.52 -1.06 -43.62
CA ASP A 110 12.47 -1.21 -44.61
C ASP A 110 11.30 -0.26 -44.33
N SER A 111 10.27 -0.33 -45.18
CA SER A 111 9.06 0.48 -45.05
C SER A 111 7.80 -0.34 -44.78
N ASP A 112 7.92 -1.66 -44.66
CA ASP A 112 6.82 -2.52 -44.27
C ASP A 112 6.62 -2.37 -42.75
N ARG A 113 5.38 -2.17 -42.33
CA ARG A 113 5.06 -1.94 -40.90
C ARG A 113 4.46 -3.17 -40.24
N VAL A 114 4.36 -4.27 -40.98
CA VAL A 114 3.66 -5.49 -40.58
C VAL A 114 4.57 -6.69 -40.77
N LYS A 115 5.22 -6.83 -41.93
CA LYS A 115 6.08 -7.97 -42.22
C LYS A 115 7.53 -7.68 -41.85
N ILE A 116 8.11 -8.56 -41.04
CA ILE A 116 9.54 -8.54 -40.77
C ILE A 116 10.29 -8.99 -42.02
N THR A 117 11.07 -8.09 -42.63
CA THR A 117 11.82 -8.37 -43.87
C THR A 117 13.32 -8.52 -43.64
N SER A 118 13.79 -8.17 -42.44
CA SER A 118 15.18 -8.30 -42.02
C SER A 118 15.70 -9.73 -42.19
N PRO A 119 16.96 -9.89 -42.65
CA PRO A 119 17.54 -11.20 -42.88
C PRO A 119 17.63 -12.02 -41.58
N VAL A 120 17.02 -13.20 -41.62
CA VAL A 120 17.29 -14.28 -40.65
C VAL A 120 18.69 -14.81 -40.92
N VAL A 121 19.62 -14.48 -40.03
CA VAL A 121 21.04 -14.86 -40.14
C VAL A 121 21.33 -16.22 -39.50
N MET A 122 20.42 -16.73 -38.67
CA MET A 122 20.50 -18.07 -38.10
C MET A 122 19.11 -18.56 -37.66
N LYS A 123 18.79 -19.82 -37.95
CA LYS A 123 17.63 -20.53 -37.40
C LYS A 123 18.10 -21.44 -36.28
N LEU A 124 17.46 -21.34 -35.12
CA LEU A 124 17.82 -22.10 -33.91
C LEU A 124 16.86 -23.29 -33.68
N GLY A 125 15.68 -23.25 -34.30
CA GLY A 125 14.68 -24.32 -34.25
C GLY A 125 13.56 -24.06 -33.24
N PRO A 126 12.56 -24.97 -33.16
CA PRO A 126 11.29 -24.75 -32.44
C PRO A 126 11.33 -25.03 -30.93
N ASN A 127 12.47 -25.50 -30.39
CA ASN A 127 12.58 -25.95 -29.00
C ASN A 127 13.70 -25.21 -28.25
N VAL A 128 13.97 -23.96 -28.62
CA VAL A 128 14.88 -23.14 -27.82
C VAL A 128 14.18 -22.85 -26.49
N ASN A 129 14.97 -22.84 -25.42
CA ASN A 129 14.50 -22.39 -24.13
C ASN A 129 15.16 -21.04 -23.85
N SER A 130 14.39 -19.98 -24.01
CA SER A 130 14.84 -18.61 -23.79
C SER A 130 15.06 -18.29 -22.31
N GLY A 131 14.43 -19.05 -21.41
CA GLY A 131 14.62 -19.03 -19.96
C GLY A 131 15.83 -19.80 -19.45
N ASP A 132 16.56 -20.53 -20.31
CA ASP A 132 17.82 -21.18 -19.94
C ASP A 132 18.99 -20.17 -19.98
N PRO A 133 19.72 -19.96 -18.86
CA PRO A 133 20.90 -19.09 -18.81
C PRO A 133 21.97 -19.44 -19.86
N LYS A 134 22.05 -20.70 -20.30
CA LYS A 134 22.96 -21.13 -21.36
C LYS A 134 22.56 -20.53 -22.72
N THR A 135 21.27 -20.46 -23.04
CA THR A 135 20.79 -19.87 -24.30
C THR A 135 21.21 -18.41 -24.42
N LEU A 136 21.11 -17.65 -23.33
CA LEU A 136 21.61 -16.28 -23.27
C LEU A 136 23.14 -16.21 -23.46
N SER A 137 23.89 -17.08 -22.77
CA SER A 137 25.36 -17.16 -22.90
C SER A 137 25.78 -17.44 -24.35
N ASP A 138 25.12 -18.40 -25.01
CA ASP A 138 25.40 -18.81 -26.39
C ASP A 138 25.06 -17.67 -27.39
N PHE A 139 24.00 -16.90 -27.12
CA PHE A 139 23.65 -15.72 -27.93
C PHE A 139 24.70 -14.63 -27.83
N ILE A 140 25.11 -14.29 -26.62
CA ILE A 140 26.15 -13.28 -26.38
C ILE A 140 27.46 -13.72 -27.05
N GLU A 141 27.88 -14.97 -26.82
CA GLU A 141 29.13 -15.47 -27.36
C GLU A 141 29.16 -15.39 -28.89
N TRP A 142 28.10 -15.87 -29.53
CA TRP A 142 27.99 -15.83 -30.99
C TRP A 142 27.88 -14.40 -31.51
N GLY A 143 27.05 -13.56 -30.90
CA GLY A 143 26.76 -12.20 -31.39
C GLY A 143 27.99 -11.32 -31.38
N VAL A 144 28.78 -11.38 -30.31
CA VAL A 144 30.04 -10.63 -30.19
C VAL A 144 31.08 -11.13 -31.21
N LYS A 145 31.20 -12.45 -31.41
CA LYS A 145 32.15 -13.02 -32.39
C LYS A 145 31.75 -12.71 -33.85
N ALA A 146 30.47 -12.76 -34.16
CA ALA A 146 29.95 -12.57 -35.51
C ALA A 146 29.89 -11.09 -35.92
N TYR A 147 29.68 -10.18 -34.96
CA TYR A 147 29.49 -8.76 -35.20
C TYR A 147 30.42 -7.92 -34.31
N PRO A 148 31.74 -7.90 -34.62
CA PRO A 148 32.69 -7.17 -33.81
C PRO A 148 32.49 -5.65 -33.92
N ALA A 149 32.51 -4.97 -32.78
CA ALA A 149 32.36 -3.54 -32.64
C ALA A 149 33.30 -2.97 -31.55
N LYS A 150 33.41 -1.65 -31.49
CA LYS A 150 34.17 -0.96 -30.44
C LYS A 150 33.45 -0.98 -29.09
N ARG A 151 32.12 -1.00 -29.09
CA ARG A 151 31.26 -0.97 -27.90
C ARG A 151 30.09 -1.92 -28.05
N TYR A 152 29.63 -2.47 -26.92
CA TYR A 152 28.56 -3.46 -26.92
C TYR A 152 27.43 -3.08 -25.97
N MET A 153 26.20 -3.25 -26.44
CA MET A 153 24.99 -3.13 -25.64
C MET A 153 24.24 -4.46 -25.65
N LEU A 154 23.79 -4.91 -24.49
CA LEU A 154 22.87 -6.04 -24.35
C LEU A 154 21.51 -5.52 -23.89
N VAL A 155 20.46 -5.84 -24.63
CA VAL A 155 19.08 -5.55 -24.26
C VAL A 155 18.40 -6.86 -23.89
N LEU A 156 17.85 -6.94 -22.68
CA LEU A 156 17.08 -8.07 -22.19
C LEU A 156 15.61 -7.68 -22.17
N TRP A 157 14.84 -8.29 -23.08
CA TRP A 157 13.44 -7.97 -23.32
C TRP A 157 12.58 -9.16 -22.94
N SER A 158 11.67 -8.97 -21.98
CA SER A 158 10.64 -9.92 -21.54
C SER A 158 9.89 -9.33 -20.34
N HIS A 159 9.06 -10.14 -19.69
CA HIS A 159 8.67 -9.92 -18.29
C HIS A 159 9.90 -9.92 -17.36
N GLY A 160 9.80 -9.14 -16.29
CA GLY A 160 10.78 -9.10 -15.21
C GLY A 160 10.08 -8.88 -13.88
N SER A 161 10.71 -9.33 -12.79
CA SER A 161 10.16 -9.17 -11.44
C SER A 161 11.22 -8.70 -10.44
N GLY A 162 12.30 -8.09 -10.92
CA GLY A 162 13.45 -7.74 -10.09
C GLY A 162 14.14 -8.99 -9.54
N TRP A 163 14.34 -9.04 -8.23
CA TRP A 163 14.95 -10.23 -7.59
C TRP A 163 13.91 -11.29 -7.17
N LYS A 164 12.62 -10.98 -7.04
CA LYS A 164 11.59 -11.95 -6.63
C LYS A 164 11.10 -12.81 -7.78
N THR A 165 10.41 -13.89 -7.43
CA THR A 165 9.63 -14.74 -8.33
C THR A 165 8.16 -14.37 -8.29
N ILE A 166 7.52 -14.45 -9.44
CA ILE A 166 6.07 -14.61 -9.52
C ILE A 166 5.78 -16.04 -9.99
N PRO A 167 4.94 -16.82 -9.28
CA PRO A 167 4.56 -18.15 -9.73
C PRO A 167 4.06 -18.13 -11.17
N TYR A 168 4.55 -19.07 -11.97
CA TYR A 168 4.31 -19.12 -13.41
C TYR A 168 2.80 -19.14 -13.79
N ASP A 169 1.94 -19.69 -12.92
CA ASP A 169 0.48 -19.72 -13.09
C ASP A 169 -0.24 -18.38 -12.85
N GLN A 170 0.44 -17.38 -12.30
CA GLN A 170 -0.05 -16.01 -12.17
C GLN A 170 0.29 -15.15 -13.40
N ILE A 171 1.33 -15.51 -14.15
CA ILE A 171 1.73 -14.85 -15.40
C ILE A 171 0.91 -15.41 -16.57
N SER A 172 0.61 -16.72 -16.59
CA SER A 172 -0.09 -17.37 -17.71
C SER A 172 -1.61 -17.15 -17.80
N ARG A 173 -2.22 -16.31 -16.95
CA ARG A 173 -3.68 -16.11 -16.91
C ARG A 173 -4.14 -14.94 -17.77
N SER A 174 -4.09 -15.14 -19.09
CA SER A 174 -4.93 -14.42 -20.05
C SER A 174 -5.64 -15.35 -21.06
N LEU A 175 -5.40 -16.66 -21.02
CA LEU A 175 -6.04 -17.64 -21.90
C LEU A 175 -7.34 -18.21 -21.32
N ASP A 176 -8.38 -17.39 -21.24
CA ASP A 176 -9.76 -17.88 -21.23
C ASP A 176 -10.61 -17.03 -22.20
N SER A 177 -10.31 -17.19 -23.49
CA SER A 177 -10.91 -16.43 -24.60
C SER A 177 -12.09 -17.13 -25.27
N THR A 178 -12.95 -17.81 -24.50
CA THR A 178 -14.27 -18.24 -25.01
C THR A 178 -15.36 -17.16 -24.87
N ALA A 179 -15.02 -15.95 -24.44
CA ALA A 179 -15.95 -14.83 -24.47
C ALA A 179 -15.44 -13.77 -25.45
N GLY A 180 -16.09 -13.67 -26.62
CA GLY A 180 -15.98 -12.49 -27.47
C GLY A 180 -16.32 -11.25 -26.65
N ARG A 181 -15.30 -10.52 -26.20
CA ARG A 181 -15.44 -9.26 -25.50
C ARG A 181 -14.72 -8.19 -26.29
N ASN A 182 -15.50 -7.21 -26.72
CA ASN A 182 -15.02 -5.97 -27.33
C ASN A 182 -13.90 -5.37 -26.47
N VAL A 183 -12.70 -5.31 -27.06
CA VAL A 183 -11.43 -4.81 -26.50
C VAL A 183 -11.51 -3.34 -26.02
N LYS A 184 -12.63 -2.64 -26.26
CA LYS A 184 -12.89 -1.27 -25.82
C LYS A 184 -13.17 -1.09 -24.32
N ASN A 185 -13.44 -2.17 -23.57
CA ASN A 185 -13.85 -2.04 -22.16
C ASN A 185 -12.75 -2.33 -21.12
N VAL A 186 -11.61 -2.94 -21.48
CA VAL A 186 -10.52 -3.18 -20.50
C VAL A 186 -9.74 -1.89 -20.24
N ARG A 187 -9.45 -1.10 -21.28
CA ARG A 187 -8.79 0.22 -21.17
C ARG A 187 -9.66 1.25 -20.45
N ASN A 188 -10.97 1.30 -20.71
CA ASN A 188 -11.87 2.16 -19.96
C ASN A 188 -12.07 1.69 -18.51
N ALA A 189 -11.97 0.38 -18.22
CA ALA A 189 -12.00 -0.12 -16.83
C ALA A 189 -10.69 0.15 -16.08
N TYR A 190 -9.53 0.07 -16.75
CA TYR A 190 -8.22 0.41 -16.19
C TYR A 190 -8.08 1.92 -15.96
N LEU A 191 -8.48 2.75 -16.94
CA LEU A 191 -8.47 4.22 -16.84
C LEU A 191 -9.56 4.76 -15.91
N ALA A 192 -10.77 4.18 -15.87
CA ALA A 192 -11.78 4.53 -14.87
C ALA A 192 -11.40 4.04 -13.46
N GLY A 193 -10.59 2.97 -13.36
CA GLY A 193 -9.97 2.50 -12.13
C GLY A 193 -8.81 3.38 -11.65
N LEU A 194 -8.21 4.17 -12.54
CA LEU A 194 -7.13 5.13 -12.23
C LEU A 194 -7.63 6.57 -12.02
N SER A 195 -8.72 6.97 -12.68
CA SER A 195 -9.29 8.33 -12.58
C SER A 195 -10.18 8.54 -11.36
N ASN A 196 -10.70 7.45 -10.76
CA ASN A 196 -11.62 7.50 -9.61
C ASN A 196 -10.95 7.18 -8.26
N LYS A 197 -9.61 7.08 -8.22
CA LYS A 197 -8.88 6.82 -6.98
C LYS A 197 -8.28 8.12 -6.42
N PRO A 198 -8.63 8.55 -5.19
CA PRO A 198 -8.02 9.72 -4.57
C PRO A 198 -6.51 9.50 -4.39
N GLY A 199 -5.73 10.59 -4.40
CA GLY A 199 -4.25 10.62 -4.39
C GLY A 199 -3.55 10.06 -3.14
N HIS A 200 -4.23 9.22 -2.37
CA HIS A 200 -3.74 8.57 -1.14
C HIS A 200 -3.74 7.03 -1.21
N TYR A 201 -4.04 6.42 -2.36
CA TYR A 201 -4.00 4.97 -2.56
C TYR A 201 -2.60 4.33 -2.47
N TYR A 202 -1.54 5.10 -2.23
CA TYR A 202 -0.16 4.61 -2.24
C TYR A 202 0.47 4.40 -0.85
N ASN A 203 -0.21 4.73 0.27
CA ASN A 203 0.36 4.64 1.63
C ASN A 203 -0.56 3.97 2.68
N SER A 204 -1.60 3.22 2.27
CA SER A 204 -2.54 2.57 3.20
C SER A 204 -2.12 1.14 3.53
N LEU A 205 -1.64 0.91 4.76
CA LEU A 205 -1.37 -0.42 5.34
C LEU A 205 -2.60 -1.36 5.46
N SER A 206 -3.80 -0.97 5.01
CA SER A 206 -4.98 -1.86 5.03
C SER A 206 -5.28 -2.54 3.70
N ASP A 207 -4.92 -1.94 2.57
CA ASP A 207 -5.50 -2.39 1.29
C ASP A 207 -4.73 -3.58 0.69
N ASN A 208 -3.50 -3.80 1.19
CA ASN A 208 -2.70 -4.99 0.89
C ASN A 208 -2.95 -6.17 1.84
N LYS A 209 -3.91 -6.09 2.78
CA LYS A 209 -4.20 -7.22 3.67
C LYS A 209 -4.99 -8.36 3.02
N ASN A 210 -5.67 -8.15 1.89
CA ASN A 210 -6.62 -9.15 1.38
C ASN A 210 -6.27 -9.83 0.05
N ALA A 211 -5.21 -9.42 -0.66
CA ALA A 211 -4.81 -10.11 -1.90
C ALA A 211 -3.58 -11.04 -1.73
N SER A 212 -2.64 -10.69 -0.84
CA SER A 212 -1.38 -11.43 -0.68
C SER A 212 -1.22 -12.20 0.64
N PHE A 213 -2.09 -12.01 1.64
CA PHE A 213 -2.00 -12.70 2.94
C PHE A 213 -3.20 -13.61 3.28
N ALA A 214 -4.34 -13.49 2.58
CA ALA A 214 -5.52 -14.34 2.80
C ALA A 214 -5.36 -15.79 2.27
N ARG A 215 -4.18 -16.20 1.81
CA ARG A 215 -3.85 -17.61 1.51
C ARG A 215 -3.04 -18.29 2.60
N THR A 216 -2.63 -17.58 3.65
CA THR A 216 -1.79 -18.15 4.70
C THR A 216 -2.53 -18.03 6.03
N LEU A 217 -2.90 -19.20 6.58
CA LEU A 217 -3.45 -19.44 7.93
C LEU A 217 -4.97 -19.36 8.06
N SER A 218 -5.65 -20.44 7.64
CA SER A 218 -6.26 -21.37 8.60
C SER A 218 -7.05 -22.48 7.88
N GLN A 219 -6.48 -23.68 7.73
CA GLN A 219 -7.20 -24.96 7.89
C GLN A 219 -6.20 -26.08 8.22
N PRO A 220 -6.62 -27.11 8.98
CA PRO A 220 -5.72 -28.05 9.63
C PRO A 220 -5.01 -28.96 8.63
N ALA A 221 -3.83 -29.43 9.02
CA ALA A 221 -3.02 -30.39 8.28
C ALA A 221 -3.87 -31.57 7.76
N GLY A 222 -3.85 -31.79 6.44
CA GLY A 222 -4.26 -33.08 5.87
C GLY A 222 -5.34 -33.11 4.77
N SER A 223 -5.47 -32.11 3.89
CA SER A 223 -6.24 -32.34 2.64
C SER A 223 -5.82 -31.43 1.48
N ALA A 224 -4.94 -31.94 0.60
CA ALA A 224 -4.69 -31.35 -0.72
C ALA A 224 -5.96 -31.45 -1.58
N LYS A 225 -6.55 -30.31 -2.00
CA LYS A 225 -7.67 -30.30 -2.94
C LYS A 225 -7.16 -30.24 -4.38
N LYS A 226 -7.52 -31.29 -5.13
CA LYS A 226 -7.25 -31.52 -6.55
C LYS A 226 -8.14 -30.62 -7.43
N ILE A 227 -7.55 -29.91 -8.41
CA ILE A 227 -8.28 -29.24 -9.49
C ILE A 227 -7.87 -29.90 -10.83
N LYS A 228 -8.85 -30.15 -11.70
CA LYS A 228 -8.72 -30.92 -12.93
C LYS A 228 -8.51 -29.97 -14.12
N THR A 229 -7.37 -30.07 -14.81
CA THR A 229 -7.18 -29.48 -16.15
C THR A 229 -7.02 -30.60 -17.18
N GLY A 230 -7.18 -30.28 -18.46
CA GLY A 230 -7.21 -31.24 -19.59
C GLY A 230 -5.94 -32.07 -19.85
N ARG A 231 -4.93 -32.02 -18.96
CA ARG A 231 -3.73 -32.88 -19.01
C ARG A 231 -3.28 -33.43 -17.64
N GLY A 232 -4.21 -33.71 -16.72
CA GLY A 232 -3.91 -34.46 -15.49
C GLY A 232 -3.45 -33.62 -14.29
N PHE A 233 -3.37 -34.27 -13.12
CA PHE A 233 -3.20 -33.64 -11.81
C PHE A 233 -1.73 -33.29 -11.52
N ILE A 234 -1.46 -32.05 -11.07
CA ILE A 234 -0.16 -31.66 -10.53
C ILE A 234 -0.39 -31.04 -9.14
N ASN A 235 0.39 -31.50 -8.14
CA ASN A 235 0.47 -30.91 -6.80
C ASN A 235 1.50 -29.78 -6.83
N PHE A 236 1.21 -28.65 -6.17
CA PHE A 236 2.18 -27.58 -5.94
C PHE A 236 2.68 -27.65 -4.49
N ASP A 237 4.00 -27.70 -4.33
CA ASP A 237 4.70 -27.50 -3.06
C ASP A 237 5.25 -26.06 -3.04
N GLU A 238 5.45 -25.48 -1.85
CA GLU A 238 5.87 -24.09 -1.63
C GLU A 238 7.31 -23.79 -2.12
N THR A 239 7.94 -24.73 -2.83
CA THR A 239 9.34 -24.71 -3.28
C THR A 239 9.59 -24.07 -4.65
N ASP A 240 8.56 -23.68 -5.41
CA ASP A 240 8.69 -23.27 -6.83
C ASP A 240 8.86 -21.74 -7.07
N TRP A 241 9.39 -21.00 -6.10
CA TRP A 241 9.71 -19.57 -6.28
C TRP A 241 11.14 -19.43 -6.87
N ASN A 242 11.32 -19.39 -8.19
CA ASN A 242 12.59 -19.01 -8.85
C ASN A 242 12.59 -17.57 -9.37
N ARG A 243 13.53 -16.75 -8.90
CA ARG A 243 13.68 -15.30 -9.18
C ARG A 243 13.80 -15.09 -10.67
N SER A 244 13.29 -14.04 -11.34
CA SER A 244 13.45 -14.09 -12.79
C SER A 244 13.24 -12.88 -13.69
N ILE A 245 13.87 -13.01 -14.86
CA ILE A 245 13.60 -12.36 -16.13
C ILE A 245 13.53 -13.44 -17.23
N SER A 246 13.07 -13.09 -18.44
CA SER A 246 13.11 -13.97 -19.63
C SER A 246 12.26 -15.21 -19.45
N TYR A 247 10.96 -15.01 -19.24
CA TYR A 247 9.99 -16.09 -19.05
C TYR A 247 9.76 -16.81 -20.39
N ASP A 248 9.75 -18.13 -20.32
CA ASP A 248 9.56 -19.03 -21.46
C ASP A 248 8.45 -20.03 -21.15
N ASP A 249 7.35 -19.94 -21.89
CA ASP A 249 6.10 -20.61 -21.59
C ASP A 249 6.11 -22.09 -21.96
N SER A 250 6.72 -22.40 -23.10
CA SER A 250 6.85 -23.77 -23.59
C SER A 250 7.69 -24.62 -22.66
N SER A 251 8.78 -24.06 -22.11
CA SER A 251 9.68 -24.74 -21.18
C SER A 251 9.32 -24.56 -19.70
N ARG A 252 8.42 -23.62 -19.38
CA ARG A 252 8.07 -23.19 -18.02
C ARG A 252 9.29 -22.79 -17.21
N SER A 253 10.14 -21.99 -17.82
CA SER A 253 11.39 -21.58 -17.19
C SER A 253 11.65 -20.10 -17.33
N SER A 254 12.65 -19.64 -16.60
CA SER A 254 13.05 -18.26 -16.55
C SER A 254 14.49 -18.17 -16.05
N ILE A 255 15.18 -17.08 -16.36
CA ILE A 255 16.56 -16.87 -15.95
C ILE A 255 16.58 -16.25 -14.56
N THR A 256 17.17 -16.95 -13.60
CA THR A 256 17.32 -16.40 -12.25
C THR A 256 18.32 -15.28 -12.15
N LEU A 257 18.17 -14.38 -11.18
CA LEU A 257 19.09 -13.26 -11.04
C LEU A 257 20.56 -13.73 -10.84
N ASN A 258 20.76 -14.80 -10.06
CA ASN A 258 22.09 -15.40 -9.86
C ASN A 258 22.64 -15.97 -11.17
N ASP A 259 21.80 -16.67 -11.93
CA ASP A 259 22.20 -17.28 -13.20
C ASP A 259 22.39 -16.22 -14.30
N LEU A 260 21.64 -15.13 -14.26
CA LEU A 260 21.68 -14.04 -15.22
C LEU A 260 23.06 -13.39 -15.26
N GLY A 261 23.55 -12.94 -14.10
CA GLY A 261 24.88 -12.33 -14.00
C GLY A 261 25.97 -13.31 -14.45
N ALA A 262 25.83 -14.59 -14.08
CA ALA A 262 26.78 -15.64 -14.47
C ALA A 262 26.76 -15.93 -15.99
N ALA A 263 25.58 -15.99 -16.60
CA ALA A 263 25.39 -16.23 -18.02
C ALA A 263 26.00 -15.11 -18.87
N ILE A 264 25.73 -13.86 -18.50
CA ILE A 264 26.26 -12.69 -19.21
C ILE A 264 27.79 -12.67 -19.16
N ARG A 265 28.38 -12.84 -17.97
CA ARG A 265 29.84 -12.91 -17.81
C ARG A 265 30.45 -14.06 -18.60
N ARG A 266 29.81 -15.24 -18.58
CA ARG A 266 30.26 -16.43 -19.33
C ARG A 266 30.28 -16.16 -20.83
N GLY A 267 29.16 -15.71 -21.40
CA GLY A 267 29.06 -15.41 -22.82
C GLY A 267 30.07 -14.35 -23.27
N ALA A 268 30.18 -13.26 -22.51
CA ALA A 268 31.13 -12.17 -22.81
C ALA A 268 32.59 -12.65 -22.75
N SER A 269 32.95 -13.40 -21.70
CA SER A 269 34.30 -13.95 -21.54
C SER A 269 34.66 -14.94 -22.65
N ASN A 270 33.75 -15.85 -23.01
CA ASN A 270 33.96 -16.81 -24.10
C ASN A 270 34.15 -16.13 -25.47
N ALA A 271 33.60 -14.92 -25.66
CA ALA A 271 33.80 -14.10 -26.85
C ALA A 271 35.03 -13.19 -26.80
N GLY A 272 35.78 -13.17 -25.70
CA GLY A 272 36.93 -12.29 -25.53
C GLY A 272 36.55 -10.84 -25.19
N LEU A 273 35.30 -10.57 -24.81
CA LEU A 273 34.84 -9.26 -24.32
C LEU A 273 35.23 -9.08 -22.85
N ASN A 274 36.53 -8.95 -22.61
CA ASN A 274 37.12 -8.78 -21.28
C ASN A 274 36.72 -7.41 -20.71
N GLY A 275 35.98 -7.41 -19.60
CA GLY A 275 35.39 -6.21 -19.01
C GLY A 275 33.88 -6.05 -19.26
N GLY A 276 33.26 -6.99 -19.99
CA GLY A 276 31.82 -7.05 -20.17
C GLY A 276 31.26 -6.00 -21.13
N PHE A 277 29.96 -5.78 -21.05
CA PHE A 277 29.24 -4.84 -21.91
C PHE A 277 29.47 -3.38 -21.50
N ASP A 278 29.33 -2.46 -22.45
CA ASP A 278 29.26 -1.04 -22.12
C ASP A 278 27.95 -0.71 -21.41
N ILE A 279 26.84 -1.27 -21.91
CA ILE A 279 25.49 -1.05 -21.37
C ILE A 279 24.74 -2.38 -21.35
N ILE A 280 24.15 -2.72 -20.21
CA ILE A 280 23.03 -3.68 -20.14
C ILE A 280 21.75 -2.86 -19.93
N TRP A 281 20.75 -3.11 -20.76
CA TRP A 281 19.45 -2.48 -20.66
C TRP A 281 18.38 -3.53 -20.46
N PHE A 282 17.63 -3.40 -19.38
CA PHE A 282 16.43 -4.17 -19.12
C PHE A 282 15.21 -3.48 -19.73
N ASP A 283 14.65 -4.08 -20.77
CA ASP A 283 13.28 -3.82 -21.23
C ASP A 283 12.35 -4.80 -20.52
N ALA A 284 12.27 -4.64 -19.21
CA ALA A 284 11.56 -5.53 -18.31
C ALA A 284 11.21 -4.80 -17.01
N CYS A 285 10.08 -5.20 -16.41
CA CYS A 285 9.55 -4.61 -15.20
C CYS A 285 10.50 -4.78 -13.99
N LEU A 286 10.55 -3.76 -13.12
CA LEU A 286 11.11 -3.84 -11.77
C LEU A 286 12.61 -4.20 -11.66
N MET A 287 13.36 -4.13 -12.77
CA MET A 287 14.77 -4.55 -12.79
C MET A 287 15.74 -3.52 -12.19
N ASP A 288 15.31 -2.28 -11.94
CA ASP A 288 16.16 -1.20 -11.39
C ASP A 288 16.33 -1.29 -9.87
N MET A 289 16.91 -2.41 -9.45
CA MET A 289 17.19 -2.72 -8.05
C MET A 289 18.68 -2.71 -7.76
N VAL A 290 19.06 -2.31 -6.54
CA VAL A 290 20.45 -2.41 -6.09
C VAL A 290 20.92 -3.87 -6.09
N GLU A 291 20.06 -4.82 -5.76
CA GLU A 291 20.33 -6.26 -5.82
C GLU A 291 20.77 -6.69 -7.23
N VAL A 292 20.05 -6.23 -8.26
CA VAL A 292 20.36 -6.53 -9.66
C VAL A 292 21.70 -5.90 -10.05
N ALA A 293 21.96 -4.67 -9.62
CA ALA A 293 23.23 -3.99 -9.89
C ALA A 293 24.45 -4.75 -9.30
N PHE A 294 24.33 -5.32 -8.10
CA PHE A 294 25.39 -6.16 -7.49
C PHE A 294 25.66 -7.42 -8.30
N GLU A 295 24.62 -8.06 -8.81
CA GLU A 295 24.73 -9.30 -9.59
C GLU A 295 25.35 -9.07 -10.97
N LEU A 296 25.21 -7.86 -11.52
CA LEU A 296 25.82 -7.44 -12.77
C LEU A 296 27.20 -6.83 -12.62
N GLU A 297 27.77 -6.76 -11.42
CA GLU A 297 29.14 -6.28 -11.25
C GLU A 297 30.11 -7.12 -12.10
N GLY A 298 30.95 -6.41 -12.87
CA GLY A 298 31.88 -7.02 -13.83
C GLY A 298 31.24 -7.57 -15.11
N ALA A 299 29.91 -7.54 -15.23
CA ALA A 299 29.20 -7.92 -16.46
C ALA A 299 28.97 -6.73 -17.40
N ALA A 300 28.87 -5.50 -16.86
CA ALA A 300 28.80 -4.27 -17.64
C ALA A 300 29.34 -3.04 -16.90
N LYS A 301 29.52 -1.93 -17.63
CA LYS A 301 29.85 -0.61 -17.05
C LYS A 301 28.61 0.12 -16.56
N TYR A 302 27.54 0.12 -17.36
CA TYR A 302 26.28 0.80 -17.05
C TYR A 302 25.09 -0.14 -17.14
N MET A 303 24.11 0.07 -16.26
CA MET A 303 22.81 -0.58 -16.29
C MET A 303 21.73 0.47 -16.55
N VAL A 304 20.75 0.13 -17.38
CA VAL A 304 19.55 0.95 -17.58
C VAL A 304 18.33 0.08 -17.29
N ALA A 305 17.43 0.54 -16.43
CA ALA A 305 16.27 -0.23 -15.99
C ALA A 305 15.16 0.66 -15.38
N SER A 306 13.98 0.08 -15.20
CA SER A 306 12.85 0.72 -14.51
C SER A 306 12.70 0.23 -13.07
N GLN A 307 12.41 1.13 -12.13
CA GLN A 307 12.01 0.77 -10.77
C GLN A 307 10.56 0.27 -10.75
N GLU A 308 9.78 0.61 -11.79
CA GLU A 308 8.36 0.33 -11.94
C GLU A 308 8.11 -0.72 -13.04
N VAL A 309 6.88 -1.19 -13.15
CA VAL A 309 6.41 -1.89 -14.35
C VAL A 309 6.55 -1.02 -15.59
N THR A 310 6.96 -1.65 -16.69
CA THR A 310 7.05 -1.03 -18.01
C THR A 310 5.81 -1.39 -18.84
N PRO A 311 5.25 -0.47 -19.64
CA PRO A 311 4.14 -0.80 -20.52
C PRO A 311 4.46 -1.92 -21.52
N ASP A 312 3.49 -2.79 -21.81
CA ASP A 312 3.68 -3.99 -22.65
C ASP A 312 4.25 -3.70 -24.04
N PHE A 313 3.91 -2.55 -24.64
CA PHE A 313 4.40 -2.14 -25.97
C PHE A 313 5.82 -1.57 -25.93
N GLY A 314 6.50 -1.64 -24.78
CA GLY A 314 7.87 -1.16 -24.61
C GLY A 314 8.00 0.31 -25.00
N TRP A 315 9.22 0.71 -25.36
CA TRP A 315 9.49 2.07 -25.83
C TRP A 315 9.26 2.19 -27.34
N ASN A 316 9.16 3.45 -27.81
CA ASN A 316 9.11 3.74 -29.24
C ASN A 316 10.48 3.47 -29.90
N HIS A 317 10.63 2.30 -30.53
CA HIS A 317 11.90 1.83 -31.11
C HIS A 317 12.33 2.72 -32.27
N ILE A 318 11.39 3.32 -33.01
CA ILE A 318 11.70 4.29 -34.06
C ILE A 318 12.47 5.49 -33.48
N LYS A 319 11.96 6.11 -32.41
CA LYS A 319 12.60 7.26 -31.75
C LYS A 319 13.95 6.87 -31.16
N MET A 320 14.05 5.67 -30.59
CA MET A 320 15.28 5.17 -29.97
C MET A 320 16.37 4.89 -31.00
N VAL A 321 16.09 4.08 -32.04
CA VAL A 321 17.05 3.76 -33.10
C VAL A 321 17.53 5.02 -33.80
N ASN A 322 16.64 5.97 -34.11
CA ASN A 322 17.03 7.26 -34.68
C ASN A 322 17.93 8.08 -33.74
N ALA A 323 17.68 8.05 -32.43
CA ALA A 323 18.55 8.71 -31.46
C ALA A 323 19.94 8.04 -31.42
N ILE A 324 20.01 6.72 -31.39
CA ILE A 324 21.29 5.99 -31.39
C ILE A 324 22.05 6.26 -32.70
N ASN A 325 21.38 6.22 -33.86
CA ASN A 325 21.97 6.60 -35.16
C ASN A 325 22.60 7.99 -35.14
N LYS A 326 21.95 8.96 -34.47
CA LYS A 326 22.43 10.34 -34.39
C LYS A 326 23.59 10.49 -33.41
N TYR A 327 23.57 9.75 -32.30
CA TYR A 327 24.49 9.91 -31.17
C TYR A 327 25.43 8.72 -30.99
N TYR A 328 25.65 7.91 -32.03
CA TYR A 328 26.44 6.67 -31.94
C TYR A 328 27.85 6.86 -31.39
N ASN A 329 28.48 8.02 -31.61
CA ASN A 329 29.86 8.29 -31.19
C ASN A 329 30.01 8.88 -29.77
N VAL A 330 28.91 9.17 -29.05
CA VAL A 330 28.99 9.74 -27.69
C VAL A 330 29.51 8.69 -26.70
N PRO A 331 30.19 9.06 -25.59
CA PRO A 331 30.66 8.10 -24.59
C PRO A 331 29.52 7.21 -24.05
N SER A 332 29.82 5.96 -23.71
CA SER A 332 28.83 4.98 -23.22
C SER A 332 27.99 5.51 -22.04
N ARG A 333 28.59 6.30 -21.15
CA ARG A 333 27.89 6.98 -20.05
C ARG A 333 26.77 7.91 -20.52
N GLU A 334 27.04 8.69 -21.55
CA GLU A 334 26.06 9.63 -22.10
C GLU A 334 25.04 8.91 -23.00
N MET A 335 25.42 7.79 -23.63
CA MET A 335 24.48 6.89 -24.30
C MET A 335 23.48 6.30 -23.30
N ALA A 336 23.92 5.81 -22.13
CA ALA A 336 23.03 5.31 -21.08
C ALA A 336 22.02 6.39 -20.61
N LYS A 337 22.49 7.62 -20.38
CA LYS A 337 21.62 8.76 -20.04
C LYS A 337 20.67 9.16 -21.18
N LEU A 338 21.11 9.06 -22.43
CA LEU A 338 20.29 9.32 -23.60
C LEU A 338 19.12 8.33 -23.66
N ILE A 339 19.37 7.04 -23.39
CA ILE A 339 18.33 6.00 -23.36
C ILE A 339 17.25 6.36 -22.33
N VAL A 340 17.63 6.67 -21.09
CA VAL A 340 16.71 7.10 -20.03
C VAL A 340 15.85 8.30 -20.47
N ASN A 341 16.49 9.31 -21.06
CA ASN A 341 15.79 10.50 -21.55
C ASN A 341 14.77 10.15 -22.62
N LYS A 342 15.17 9.37 -23.63
CA LYS A 342 14.33 9.04 -24.79
C LYS A 342 13.20 8.09 -24.42
N PHE A 343 13.44 7.16 -23.51
CA PHE A 343 12.41 6.31 -22.94
C PHE A 343 11.32 7.16 -22.29
N VAL A 344 11.66 7.99 -21.28
CA VAL A 344 10.66 8.80 -20.57
C VAL A 344 10.00 9.84 -21.49
N GLU A 345 10.74 10.41 -22.44
CA GLU A 345 10.17 11.30 -23.47
C GLU A 345 9.15 10.61 -24.38
N SER A 346 9.31 9.30 -24.64
CA SER A 346 8.37 8.56 -25.49
C SER A 346 6.98 8.43 -24.87
N TYR A 347 6.85 8.61 -23.56
CA TYR A 347 5.59 8.59 -22.81
C TYR A 347 5.15 9.98 -22.33
N ARG A 348 5.62 11.07 -22.97
CA ARG A 348 5.19 12.44 -22.64
C ARG A 348 4.23 12.98 -23.69
N ALA A 349 3.22 13.69 -23.21
CA ALA A 349 2.30 14.47 -24.03
C ALA A 349 3.03 15.40 -25.03
N ALA A 350 2.69 15.31 -26.32
CA ALA A 350 3.07 16.34 -27.27
C ALA A 350 2.38 17.67 -26.89
N LYS A 351 3.16 18.74 -26.74
CA LYS A 351 2.61 20.09 -26.54
C LYS A 351 1.83 20.47 -27.81
N ASN A 352 0.51 20.62 -27.69
CA ASN A 352 -0.45 21.13 -28.68
C ASN A 352 -1.06 20.14 -29.70
N SER A 353 -1.18 18.84 -29.39
CA SER A 353 -2.00 17.95 -30.23
C SER A 353 -3.41 17.76 -29.63
N PRO A 354 -4.51 17.94 -30.40
CA PRO A 354 -5.83 17.50 -29.96
C PRO A 354 -5.78 15.97 -29.85
N VAL A 355 -5.83 15.46 -28.62
CA VAL A 355 -5.73 14.02 -28.34
C VAL A 355 -6.92 13.32 -29.00
N SER A 356 -6.66 12.56 -30.06
CA SER A 356 -7.63 11.63 -30.62
C SER A 356 -7.69 10.40 -29.70
N ARG A 357 -8.87 9.86 -29.44
CA ARG A 357 -9.09 8.76 -28.46
C ARG A 357 -8.34 7.46 -28.81
N ASP A 358 -7.71 7.37 -29.97
CA ASP A 358 -6.89 6.21 -30.35
C ASP A 358 -5.42 6.33 -29.90
N ASP A 359 -4.97 7.53 -29.48
CA ASP A 359 -3.57 7.83 -29.10
C ASP A 359 -3.28 7.80 -27.58
N GLU A 360 -4.23 7.43 -26.71
CA GLU A 360 -4.04 7.52 -25.23
C GLU A 360 -3.05 6.48 -24.66
N ASN A 361 -2.43 5.63 -25.49
CA ASN A 361 -1.34 4.73 -25.06
C ASN A 361 -0.03 5.48 -24.77
N GLU A 362 0.12 6.74 -25.19
CA GLU A 362 1.36 7.54 -25.00
C GLU A 362 1.54 8.15 -23.57
N PHE A 363 0.67 7.85 -22.60
CA PHE A 363 0.62 8.60 -21.33
C PHE A 363 0.66 7.73 -20.06
N LEU A 364 1.38 6.61 -20.11
CA LEU A 364 1.53 5.75 -18.92
C LEU A 364 2.59 6.32 -17.96
N PRO A 365 2.35 6.26 -16.64
CA PRO A 365 3.32 6.73 -15.66
C PRO A 365 4.50 5.75 -15.65
N VAL A 366 5.71 6.25 -15.92
CA VAL A 366 6.90 5.40 -16.03
C VAL A 366 8.06 5.94 -15.19
N THR A 367 8.97 5.03 -14.84
CA THR A 367 10.30 5.37 -14.31
C THR A 367 11.38 4.75 -15.19
N MET A 368 12.55 5.37 -15.24
CA MET A 368 13.73 4.79 -15.88
C MET A 368 14.97 5.45 -15.30
N SER A 369 16.01 4.67 -15.04
CA SER A 369 17.28 5.18 -14.54
C SER A 369 18.48 4.57 -15.26
N ALA A 370 19.63 5.22 -15.10
CA ALA A 370 20.93 4.69 -15.50
C ALA A 370 21.85 4.62 -14.27
N LEU A 371 22.46 3.47 -14.04
CA LEU A 371 23.36 3.19 -12.93
C LEU A 371 24.80 2.97 -13.42
N ASP A 372 25.79 3.43 -12.64
CA ASP A 372 27.22 3.14 -12.82
C ASP A 372 27.62 1.94 -11.96
N LEU A 373 27.78 0.78 -12.60
CA LEU A 373 28.02 -0.48 -11.91
C LEU A 373 29.39 -0.53 -11.21
N SER A 374 30.33 0.36 -11.57
CA SER A 374 31.62 0.48 -10.87
C SER A 374 31.49 1.04 -9.44
N ARG A 375 30.32 1.59 -9.09
CA ARG A 375 30.03 2.18 -7.78
C ARG A 375 29.35 1.23 -6.81
N VAL A 376 29.02 0.03 -7.27
CA VAL A 376 28.26 -0.96 -6.51
C VAL A 376 29.07 -1.53 -5.34
N ALA A 377 30.25 -2.11 -5.57
CA ALA A 377 31.11 -2.60 -4.49
C ALA A 377 31.51 -1.50 -3.48
N PRO A 378 31.90 -0.28 -3.89
CA PRO A 378 32.13 0.83 -2.95
C PRO A 378 30.91 1.20 -2.09
N ALA A 379 29.68 0.90 -2.53
CA ALA A 379 28.47 1.15 -1.76
C ALA A 379 28.25 0.11 -0.65
N ALA A 380 28.75 -1.12 -0.79
CA ALA A 380 28.50 -2.23 0.15
C ALA A 380 28.90 -1.90 1.61
N ALA A 381 30.05 -1.24 1.79
CA ALA A 381 30.52 -0.80 3.11
C ALA A 381 29.58 0.27 3.73
N ALA A 382 29.18 1.27 2.95
CA ALA A 382 28.25 2.31 3.42
C ALA A 382 26.85 1.74 3.72
N ILE A 383 26.40 0.75 2.96
CA ILE A 383 25.15 0.02 3.23
C ILE A 383 25.26 -0.74 4.55
N THR A 384 26.42 -1.34 4.81
CA THR A 384 26.69 -2.06 6.07
C THR A 384 26.70 -1.13 7.27
N GLU A 385 27.42 0.00 7.19
CA GLU A 385 27.46 1.02 8.25
C GLU A 385 26.05 1.58 8.53
N PHE A 386 25.29 1.89 7.48
CA PHE A 386 23.90 2.32 7.61
C PHE A 386 23.03 1.25 8.26
N ALA A 387 23.11 -0.01 7.79
CA ALA A 387 22.33 -1.12 8.32
C ALA A 387 22.62 -1.33 9.81
N GLN A 388 23.89 -1.25 10.23
CA GLN A 388 24.30 -1.38 11.63
C GLN A 388 23.74 -0.23 12.47
N ALA A 389 23.92 1.03 12.03
CA ALA A 389 23.40 2.20 12.73
C ALA A 389 21.86 2.22 12.80
N ALA A 390 21.16 1.62 11.82
CA ALA A 390 19.70 1.53 11.78
C ALA A 390 19.14 0.33 12.56
N SER A 391 19.95 -0.69 12.87
CA SER A 391 19.50 -1.97 13.46
C SER A 391 19.26 -1.93 14.97
N ASN A 392 19.34 -0.77 15.62
CA ASN A 392 18.96 -0.72 17.04
C ASN A 392 17.44 -0.95 17.17
N PRO A 393 16.95 -1.94 17.95
CA PRO A 393 15.52 -2.21 18.09
C PRO A 393 14.69 -0.99 18.53
N VAL A 394 15.31 -0.02 19.23
CA VAL A 394 14.68 1.25 19.60
C VAL A 394 14.21 2.08 18.39
N TYR A 395 14.80 1.87 17.21
CA TYR A 395 14.47 2.57 15.97
C TYR A 395 13.36 1.88 15.16
N ILE A 396 12.92 0.68 15.53
CA ILE A 396 11.85 -0.06 14.81
C ILE A 396 10.59 0.78 14.60
N PRO A 397 10.08 1.59 15.56
CA PRO A 397 8.94 2.47 15.32
C PRO A 397 9.20 3.49 14.21
N ALA A 398 10.39 4.11 14.19
CA ALA A 398 10.79 5.04 13.14
C ALA A 398 10.90 4.35 11.77
N VAL A 399 11.37 3.09 11.73
CA VAL A 399 11.39 2.27 10.52
C VAL A 399 9.97 1.94 10.05
N LYS A 400 9.06 1.53 10.93
CA LYS A 400 7.66 1.26 10.57
C LYS A 400 6.99 2.48 9.96
N ASP A 401 7.18 3.64 10.56
CA ASP A 401 6.62 4.91 10.08
C ASP A 401 7.26 5.36 8.75
N ALA A 402 8.57 5.19 8.57
CA ALA A 402 9.23 5.44 7.30
C ALA A 402 8.69 4.52 6.19
N LEU A 403 8.49 3.24 6.47
CA LEU A 403 7.93 2.26 5.52
C LEU A 403 6.48 2.54 5.12
N GLN A 404 5.71 3.28 5.94
CA GLN A 404 4.38 3.76 5.59
C GLN A 404 4.39 4.93 4.60
N SER A 405 5.49 5.68 4.55
CA SER A 405 5.61 6.93 3.78
C SER A 405 6.53 6.81 2.56
N VAL A 406 7.33 5.74 2.49
CA VAL A 406 8.32 5.52 1.44
C VAL A 406 7.68 5.34 0.06
N GLN A 407 8.39 5.74 -0.99
CA GLN A 407 7.97 5.47 -2.36
C GLN A 407 8.08 3.98 -2.59
N ARG A 408 6.98 3.37 -3.00
CA ARG A 408 6.92 1.98 -3.47
C ARG A 408 6.62 1.96 -4.97
N PHE A 409 6.77 0.77 -5.54
CA PHE A 409 6.48 0.43 -6.93
C PHE A 409 5.41 -0.68 -6.96
N ASP A 410 5.09 -1.24 -8.12
CA ASP A 410 4.05 -2.27 -8.26
C ASP A 410 4.23 -3.44 -7.27
N ASP A 411 5.46 -3.95 -7.11
CA ASP A 411 5.77 -4.83 -6.00
C ASP A 411 5.93 -4.02 -4.71
N ALA A 412 4.99 -4.25 -3.79
CA ALA A 412 4.95 -3.56 -2.53
C ALA A 412 6.17 -3.80 -1.64
N ASP A 413 7.02 -4.81 -1.84
CA ASP A 413 8.27 -4.96 -1.08
C ASP A 413 9.45 -4.19 -1.69
N TYR A 414 9.26 -3.53 -2.83
CA TYR A 414 10.30 -2.73 -3.47
C TYR A 414 10.12 -1.28 -3.10
N ILE A 415 11.07 -0.75 -2.33
CA ILE A 415 11.05 0.62 -1.85
C ILE A 415 12.14 1.43 -2.54
N ASP A 416 11.93 2.74 -2.72
CA ASP A 416 12.99 3.63 -3.17
C ASP A 416 14.07 3.77 -2.08
N PHE A 417 15.30 3.41 -2.41
CA PHE A 417 16.36 3.25 -1.41
C PHE A 417 16.77 4.61 -0.80
N MET A 418 16.94 5.63 -1.62
CA MET A 418 17.33 6.97 -1.17
C MET A 418 16.22 7.61 -0.33
N HIS A 419 14.96 7.56 -0.80
CA HIS A 419 13.84 8.16 -0.08
C HIS A 419 13.64 7.52 1.30
N PHE A 420 13.83 6.20 1.42
CA PHE A 420 13.80 5.51 2.71
C PHE A 420 14.83 6.07 3.71
N ILE A 421 16.07 6.27 3.25
CA ILE A 421 17.15 6.83 4.07
C ILE A 421 16.85 8.29 4.48
N GLU A 422 16.27 9.09 3.58
CA GLU A 422 15.81 10.46 3.87
C GLU A 422 14.75 10.49 4.97
N LEU A 423 13.75 9.59 4.90
CA LEU A 423 12.68 9.50 5.88
C LEU A 423 13.19 9.12 7.27
N LEU A 424 14.13 8.17 7.35
CA LEU A 424 14.74 7.77 8.62
C LEU A 424 15.62 8.88 9.22
N GLY A 425 16.36 9.62 8.39
CA GLY A 425 17.16 10.77 8.84
C GLY A 425 16.34 11.87 9.50
N ASN A 426 15.05 11.97 9.20
CA ASN A 426 14.12 12.92 9.82
C ASN A 426 13.57 12.44 11.18
N LYS A 427 13.92 11.22 11.61
CA LYS A 427 13.38 10.55 12.81
C LYS A 427 14.46 10.08 13.78
N ILE A 428 15.59 9.64 13.26
CA ILE A 428 16.74 9.15 14.05
C ILE A 428 17.81 10.24 14.05
N LEU A 429 17.97 10.94 15.19
CA LEU A 429 18.79 12.16 15.31
C LEU A 429 20.15 11.93 15.98
N THR A 430 20.64 10.69 16.00
CA THR A 430 21.97 10.37 16.54
C THR A 430 23.06 10.72 15.54
N SER A 431 24.22 11.18 16.02
CA SER A 431 25.38 11.46 15.17
C SER A 431 25.83 10.23 14.38
N GLU A 432 25.88 9.05 15.02
CA GLU A 432 26.23 7.78 14.37
C GLU A 432 25.33 7.47 13.16
N PHE A 433 24.00 7.51 13.36
CA PHE A 433 23.05 7.34 12.25
C PHE A 433 23.17 8.43 11.19
N ALA A 434 23.37 9.69 11.59
CA ALA A 434 23.47 10.82 10.67
C ALA A 434 24.69 10.68 9.75
N ASP A 435 25.83 10.28 10.30
CA ASP A 435 27.08 10.06 9.56
C ASP A 435 26.94 8.88 8.58
N ALA A 436 26.42 7.74 9.05
CA ALA A 436 26.17 6.57 8.21
C ALA A 436 25.13 6.85 7.10
N SER A 437 24.05 7.56 7.43
CA SER A 437 23.05 8.03 6.46
C SER A 437 23.68 8.95 5.41
N ALA A 438 24.53 9.90 5.80
CA ALA A 438 25.20 10.80 4.87
C ALA A 438 26.15 10.04 3.93
N ALA A 439 26.93 9.09 4.45
CA ALA A 439 27.83 8.25 3.68
C ALA A 439 27.08 7.41 2.64
N LEU A 440 25.99 6.73 3.03
CA LEU A 440 25.21 5.93 2.09
C LEU A 440 24.53 6.80 1.02
N LYS A 441 23.94 7.93 1.39
CA LYS A 441 23.36 8.88 0.42
C LYS A 441 24.40 9.37 -0.60
N ALA A 442 25.65 9.58 -0.18
CA ALA A 442 26.72 9.95 -1.11
C ALA A 442 27.01 8.83 -2.11
N ARG A 443 27.12 7.58 -1.64
CA ARG A 443 27.34 6.41 -2.52
C ARG A 443 26.20 6.16 -3.50
N LEU A 444 24.95 6.30 -3.07
CA LEU A 444 23.81 6.16 -3.96
C LEU A 444 23.76 7.26 -5.04
N LYS A 445 24.18 8.49 -4.71
CA LYS A 445 24.31 9.56 -5.71
C LYS A 445 25.43 9.31 -6.72
N GLU A 446 26.49 8.63 -6.33
CA GLU A 446 27.55 8.20 -7.25
C GLU A 446 27.06 7.07 -8.16
N LEU A 447 26.27 6.14 -7.62
CA LEU A 447 25.69 5.01 -8.35
C LEU A 447 24.66 5.47 -9.39
N VAL A 448 23.71 6.34 -9.04
CA VAL A 448 22.64 6.77 -9.95
C VAL A 448 23.12 7.93 -10.84
N LEU A 449 23.32 7.65 -12.13
CA LEU A 449 23.76 8.66 -13.12
C LEU A 449 22.65 9.60 -13.55
N LEU A 450 21.45 9.07 -13.71
CA LEU A 450 20.25 9.80 -14.10
C LEU A 450 19.04 8.96 -13.72
N SER A 451 18.04 9.58 -13.11
CA SER A 451 16.72 9.00 -12.90
C SER A 451 15.67 9.96 -13.45
N LYS A 452 14.66 9.43 -14.14
CA LYS A 452 13.55 10.21 -14.66
C LYS A 452 12.22 9.50 -14.51
N THR A 453 11.19 10.32 -14.37
CA THR A 453 9.78 9.94 -14.50
C THR A 453 9.01 11.03 -15.27
N ASN A 454 7.85 10.66 -15.78
CA ASN A 454 6.85 11.57 -16.36
C ASN A 454 5.64 11.82 -15.43
N SER A 455 5.59 11.19 -14.24
CA SER A 455 4.40 11.18 -13.38
C SER A 455 4.66 11.71 -11.96
N PRO A 456 3.75 12.51 -11.38
CA PRO A 456 3.84 12.94 -9.99
C PRO A 456 3.68 11.80 -8.98
N ASN A 457 3.18 10.63 -9.40
CA ASN A 457 3.08 9.43 -8.56
C ASN A 457 4.44 8.87 -8.17
N PHE A 458 5.46 9.12 -9.00
CA PHE A 458 6.85 8.71 -8.77
C PHE A 458 7.75 9.89 -8.40
N ARG A 459 7.18 10.98 -7.84
CA ARG A 459 7.96 12.16 -7.40
C ARG A 459 9.08 11.81 -6.41
N ASN A 460 8.94 10.68 -5.72
CA ASN A 460 9.89 10.18 -4.74
C ASN A 460 10.73 9.00 -5.25
N ALA A 461 10.65 8.66 -6.54
CA ALA A 461 11.60 7.77 -7.18
C ALA A 461 12.93 8.51 -7.37
N ARG A 462 14.02 7.91 -6.89
CA ARG A 462 15.38 8.46 -6.87
C ARG A 462 16.34 7.64 -7.73
N GLY A 463 15.84 6.61 -8.42
CA GLY A 463 16.56 5.87 -9.45
C GLY A 463 17.12 4.52 -9.06
N VAL A 464 16.89 4.01 -7.84
CA VAL A 464 17.23 2.62 -7.52
C VAL A 464 16.36 2.14 -6.38
N SER A 465 15.72 0.99 -6.56
CA SER A 465 14.94 0.33 -5.52
C SER A 465 15.80 -0.63 -4.71
N VAL A 466 15.28 -1.01 -3.54
CA VAL A 466 15.84 -2.06 -2.69
C VAL A 466 14.71 -2.88 -2.10
N TYR A 467 14.94 -4.16 -1.85
CA TYR A 467 13.99 -5.01 -1.16
C TYR A 467 13.86 -4.65 0.32
N PHE A 468 12.62 -4.46 0.76
CA PHE A 468 12.24 -4.43 2.17
C PHE A 468 10.83 -5.04 2.33
N PRO A 469 10.71 -6.29 2.81
CA PRO A 469 9.44 -6.99 2.86
C PRO A 469 8.42 -6.33 3.79
N MET A 470 7.15 -6.38 3.43
CA MET A 470 6.07 -5.91 4.31
C MET A 470 5.70 -6.93 5.38
N SER A 471 5.71 -8.22 5.04
CA SER A 471 5.23 -9.31 5.90
C SER A 471 6.38 -10.20 6.35
N GLU A 472 6.95 -10.96 5.43
CA GLU A 472 7.91 -12.02 5.73
C GLU A 472 9.19 -11.91 4.90
N TYR A 473 10.30 -12.19 5.56
CA TYR A 473 11.61 -12.27 4.92
C TYR A 473 11.73 -13.58 4.13
N SER A 474 12.02 -13.48 2.83
CA SER A 474 12.32 -14.67 2.03
C SER A 474 13.73 -15.18 2.32
N GLY A 475 13.84 -16.43 2.79
CA GLY A 475 15.12 -17.10 3.02
C GLY A 475 15.99 -17.22 1.77
N GLN A 476 15.39 -17.18 0.57
CA GLN A 476 16.16 -17.15 -0.67
C GLN A 476 17.04 -15.90 -0.72
N TYR A 477 16.61 -14.76 -0.16
CA TYR A 477 17.33 -13.47 -0.24
C TYR A 477 18.79 -13.61 0.22
N ASP A 478 19.07 -14.54 1.13
CA ASP A 478 20.41 -14.87 1.62
C ASP A 478 21.39 -15.34 0.52
N SER A 479 20.92 -15.86 -0.62
CA SER A 479 21.77 -16.38 -1.71
C SER A 479 22.23 -15.32 -2.73
N LEU A 480 21.74 -14.08 -2.63
CA LEU A 480 22.19 -12.99 -3.49
C LEU A 480 23.58 -12.50 -3.09
N LYS A 481 24.38 -12.09 -4.06
CA LYS A 481 25.64 -11.41 -3.87
C LYS A 481 25.49 -10.15 -3.02
N PHE A 482 24.45 -9.35 -3.25
CA PHE A 482 24.11 -8.19 -2.41
C PHE A 482 24.01 -8.55 -0.92
N SER A 483 23.30 -9.64 -0.62
CA SER A 483 23.13 -10.18 0.72
C SER A 483 24.40 -10.78 1.32
N ALA A 484 25.36 -11.19 0.50
CA ALA A 484 26.66 -11.69 0.96
C ALA A 484 27.63 -10.54 1.27
N GLU A 485 27.54 -9.42 0.54
CA GLU A 485 28.50 -8.32 0.60
C GLU A 485 28.13 -7.19 1.57
N CYS A 486 26.88 -7.13 2.02
CA CYS A 486 26.45 -6.11 2.98
C CYS A 486 25.48 -6.63 4.05
N ASP A 487 25.32 -5.83 5.11
CA ASP A 487 24.47 -6.16 6.26
C ASP A 487 22.99 -5.79 6.09
N TRP A 488 22.53 -5.43 4.88
CA TRP A 488 21.13 -5.06 4.63
C TRP A 488 20.13 -6.14 5.10
N LYS A 489 20.44 -7.42 4.83
CA LYS A 489 19.62 -8.54 5.28
C LYS A 489 19.50 -8.63 6.82
N LYS A 490 20.55 -8.25 7.55
CA LYS A 490 20.54 -8.24 9.01
C LYS A 490 19.62 -7.14 9.52
N PHE A 491 19.62 -5.98 8.85
CA PHE A 491 18.71 -4.90 9.17
C PHE A 491 17.24 -5.30 8.96
N ILE A 492 16.90 -5.91 7.81
CA ILE A 492 15.55 -6.46 7.57
C ILE A 492 15.19 -7.49 8.65
N LYS A 493 16.08 -8.46 8.93
CA LYS A 493 15.85 -9.50 9.94
C LYS A 493 15.64 -8.91 11.34
N THR A 494 16.39 -7.87 11.72
CA THR A 494 16.18 -7.17 13.00
C THR A 494 14.82 -6.49 13.06
N PHE A 495 14.32 -5.93 11.96
CA PHE A 495 13.00 -5.33 11.90
C PHE A 495 11.86 -6.35 11.99
N HIS A 496 11.91 -7.46 11.24
CA HIS A 496 10.83 -8.47 11.22
C HIS A 496 10.92 -9.47 12.38
N PHE A 497 12.13 -9.76 12.84
CA PHE A 497 12.39 -10.72 13.91
C PHE A 497 13.26 -10.07 15.00
N PRO A 498 12.76 -9.03 15.69
CA PRO A 498 13.49 -8.40 16.77
C PRO A 498 13.55 -9.35 17.98
N GLN A 499 14.49 -10.29 17.93
CA GLN A 499 14.67 -11.28 18.99
C GLN A 499 15.07 -10.57 20.28
N ASN A 500 14.37 -10.86 21.37
CA ASN A 500 14.69 -10.40 22.72
C ASN A 500 14.78 -8.86 22.86
N SER A 501 13.82 -8.11 22.30
CA SER A 501 13.77 -6.65 22.46
C SER A 501 12.43 -6.11 22.99
N GLU A 502 12.48 -4.95 23.62
CA GLU A 502 11.32 -4.08 23.82
C GLU A 502 11.08 -3.28 22.52
N VAL A 503 9.81 -3.11 22.12
CA VAL A 503 9.46 -2.31 20.94
C VAL A 503 8.24 -1.47 21.28
N LEU A 504 8.47 -0.19 21.57
CA LEU A 504 7.42 0.72 22.01
C LEU A 504 6.84 1.50 20.84
N VAL A 505 5.56 1.30 20.56
CA VAL A 505 4.83 1.93 19.46
C VAL A 505 3.77 2.86 20.02
N HIS A 506 3.70 4.07 19.46
CA HIS A 506 2.63 5.02 19.72
C HIS A 506 1.30 4.54 19.14
N ILE A 507 0.23 4.61 19.95
CA ILE A 507 -1.13 4.28 19.51
C ILE A 507 -1.94 5.55 19.25
N SER A 508 -1.89 6.51 20.18
CA SER A 508 -2.76 7.67 20.18
C SER A 508 -2.23 8.79 21.04
N SER A 509 -2.54 10.03 20.69
CA SER A 509 -2.36 11.18 21.59
C SER A 509 -3.65 11.97 21.71
N ALA A 510 -3.93 12.48 22.91
CA ALA A 510 -5.13 13.27 23.18
C ALA A 510 -4.81 14.35 24.23
N ILE A 511 -5.57 15.44 24.18
CA ILE A 511 -5.53 16.50 25.18
C ILE A 511 -6.63 16.23 26.22
N TYR A 512 -6.27 16.39 27.48
CA TYR A 512 -7.19 16.35 28.61
C TYR A 512 -7.15 17.69 29.33
N ASN A 513 -8.21 18.47 29.21
CA ASN A 513 -8.30 19.83 29.74
C ASN A 513 -9.46 19.96 30.75
N SER A 514 -9.48 21.09 31.46
CA SER A 514 -10.46 21.34 32.53
C SER A 514 -11.89 21.51 32.03
N ASN A 515 -12.08 21.97 30.78
CA ASN A 515 -13.40 22.08 30.14
C ASN A 515 -13.88 20.74 29.53
N GLY A 516 -13.01 19.72 29.53
CA GLY A 516 -13.30 18.35 29.11
C GLY A 516 -13.70 18.20 27.65
N ASP A 517 -13.20 19.04 26.74
CA ASP A 517 -13.48 18.89 25.31
C ASP A 517 -12.35 18.25 24.50
N GLY A 518 -11.13 18.22 25.02
CA GLY A 518 -9.96 17.70 24.32
C GLY A 518 -9.44 18.54 23.16
N ARG A 519 -9.93 19.77 22.98
CA ARG A 519 -9.35 20.76 22.07
C ARG A 519 -8.10 21.38 22.70
N LEU A 520 -7.18 21.82 21.86
CA LEU A 520 -6.17 22.78 22.28
C LEU A 520 -6.76 24.19 22.15
N SER A 521 -7.07 24.83 23.27
CA SER A 521 -7.58 26.20 23.31
C SER A 521 -6.54 27.19 23.82
N PRO A 522 -6.66 28.49 23.48
CA PRO A 522 -5.84 29.53 24.10
C PRO A 522 -6.08 29.61 25.61
N ASP A 523 -5.02 29.95 26.35
CA ASP A 523 -5.06 30.33 27.76
C ASP A 523 -5.67 29.27 28.70
N GLU A 524 -5.38 27.99 28.45
CA GLU A 524 -5.87 26.87 29.26
C GLU A 524 -4.74 25.98 29.82
N LYS A 525 -5.06 25.22 30.86
CA LYS A 525 -4.22 24.13 31.37
C LYS A 525 -4.75 22.80 30.84
N PHE A 526 -3.83 21.94 30.44
CA PHE A 526 -4.17 20.64 29.91
C PHE A 526 -3.09 19.60 30.20
N GLU A 527 -3.45 18.34 30.02
CA GLU A 527 -2.53 17.20 30.06
C GLU A 527 -2.50 16.57 28.67
N PHE A 528 -1.32 16.55 28.06
CA PHE A 528 -1.08 15.77 26.86
C PHE A 528 -0.88 14.31 27.28
N ARG A 529 -1.77 13.43 26.82
CA ARG A 529 -1.67 11.99 27.10
C ARG A 529 -1.34 11.25 25.83
N SER A 530 -0.45 10.25 25.95
CA SER A 530 -0.09 9.38 24.85
C SER A 530 -0.15 7.93 25.28
N LYS A 531 -0.82 7.09 24.47
CA LYS A 531 -0.86 5.65 24.68
C LYS A 531 0.27 4.98 23.91
N ILE A 532 0.93 4.04 24.58
CA ILE A 532 2.08 3.32 24.10
C ILE A 532 1.81 1.82 24.26
N THR A 533 2.09 1.03 23.24
CA THR A 533 2.06 -0.43 23.31
C THR A 533 3.46 -0.99 23.14
N ASN A 534 3.78 -2.03 23.91
CA ASN A 534 5.00 -2.80 23.70
C ASN A 534 4.68 -3.99 22.81
N VAL A 535 5.04 -3.90 21.53
CA VAL A 535 4.92 -5.00 20.55
C VAL A 535 6.15 -5.90 20.50
N GLY A 536 7.14 -5.65 21.36
CA GLY A 536 8.36 -6.44 21.46
C GLY A 536 8.14 -7.74 22.25
N SER A 537 9.15 -8.62 22.21
CA SER A 537 9.12 -9.91 22.92
C SER A 537 9.60 -9.81 24.37
N ARG A 538 10.08 -8.64 24.82
CA ARG A 538 10.52 -8.38 26.20
C ARG A 538 9.77 -7.24 26.84
N GLU A 539 9.67 -7.32 28.15
CA GLU A 539 9.25 -6.22 29.03
C GLU A 539 10.15 -5.00 28.85
N ALA A 540 9.52 -3.83 28.72
CA ALA A 540 10.20 -2.55 28.67
C ALA A 540 10.36 -1.98 30.08
N LYS A 541 11.59 -1.87 30.60
CA LYS A 541 11.84 -1.42 31.99
C LYS A 541 12.37 -0.01 32.03
N ASN A 542 11.87 0.80 32.97
CA ASN A 542 12.27 2.20 33.14
C ASN A 542 12.19 3.00 31.82
N ALA A 543 11.15 2.77 31.03
CA ALA A 543 10.95 3.40 29.74
C ALA A 543 10.71 4.91 29.95
N LYS A 544 11.66 5.74 29.50
CA LYS A 544 11.60 7.20 29.64
C LYS A 544 11.11 7.83 28.36
N PHE A 545 10.08 8.66 28.48
CA PHE A 545 9.49 9.43 27.40
C PHE A 545 9.72 10.91 27.63
N THR A 546 9.96 11.65 26.55
CA THR A 546 10.11 13.10 26.58
C THR A 546 9.18 13.75 25.57
N LEU A 547 8.47 14.80 25.94
CA LEU A 547 7.59 15.57 25.06
C LEU A 547 8.24 16.90 24.71
N SER A 548 8.26 17.25 23.42
CA SER A 548 8.71 18.54 22.93
C SER A 548 7.65 19.22 22.09
N VAL A 549 7.69 20.55 22.06
CA VAL A 549 6.80 21.41 21.24
C VAL A 549 7.55 22.68 20.87
N ARG A 550 7.47 23.09 19.60
CA ARG A 550 8.14 24.30 19.11
C ARG A 550 7.29 25.57 19.23
N ALA A 551 6.00 25.43 19.49
CA ALA A 551 5.08 26.56 19.59
C ALA A 551 5.35 27.38 20.86
N ALA A 552 5.78 28.63 20.69
CA ALA A 552 6.14 29.52 21.81
C ALA A 552 5.03 29.76 22.84
N GLY A 553 3.76 29.61 22.43
CA GLY A 553 2.60 29.74 23.31
C GLY A 553 2.24 28.47 24.09
N VAL A 554 3.01 27.39 24.00
CA VAL A 554 2.81 26.18 24.81
C VAL A 554 3.97 26.00 25.77
N LYS A 555 3.64 25.85 27.06
CA LYS A 555 4.61 25.57 28.12
C LYS A 555 4.34 24.18 28.69
N ILE A 556 5.29 23.26 28.50
CA ILE A 556 5.28 21.94 29.14
C ILE A 556 5.90 22.08 30.54
N THR A 557 5.15 21.70 31.58
CA THR A 557 5.58 21.86 32.98
C THR A 557 6.49 20.73 33.43
N SER A 558 6.24 19.51 32.95
CA SER A 558 7.11 18.35 33.09
C SER A 558 7.21 17.68 31.73
N ASP A 559 8.39 17.77 31.13
CA ASP A 559 8.66 17.31 29.77
C ASP A 559 9.04 15.84 29.71
N SER A 560 9.21 15.16 30.85
CA SER A 560 9.62 13.77 30.91
C SER A 560 8.72 12.92 31.80
N PHE A 561 8.45 11.71 31.34
CA PHE A 561 7.62 10.72 32.03
C PHE A 561 8.29 9.36 31.97
N THR A 562 8.47 8.69 33.11
CA THR A 562 9.12 7.37 33.16
C THR A 562 8.14 6.32 33.65
N LEU A 563 7.96 5.27 32.85
CA LEU A 563 7.19 4.10 33.23
C LEU A 563 8.11 3.04 33.82
N PRO A 564 7.79 2.46 35.00
CA PRO A 564 8.65 1.44 35.63
C PRO A 564 8.71 0.16 34.78
N SER A 565 7.60 -0.23 34.17
CA SER A 565 7.50 -1.39 33.29
C SER A 565 6.34 -1.27 32.29
N ILE A 566 6.54 -1.78 31.08
CA ILE A 566 5.49 -2.14 30.13
C ILE A 566 5.72 -3.59 29.69
N PRO A 567 4.89 -4.57 30.12
CA PRO A 567 5.02 -5.97 29.71
C PRO A 567 5.01 -6.16 28.19
N ALA A 568 5.57 -7.26 27.69
CA ALA A 568 5.43 -7.63 26.28
C ALA A 568 3.94 -7.81 25.93
N GLY A 569 3.49 -7.23 24.82
CA GLY A 569 2.07 -7.13 24.46
C GLY A 569 1.25 -6.16 25.32
N GLY A 570 1.87 -5.52 26.33
CA GLY A 570 1.22 -4.60 27.24
C GLY A 570 1.03 -3.21 26.65
N GLU A 571 0.14 -2.44 27.27
CA GLU A 571 -0.10 -1.03 26.95
C GLU A 571 0.07 -0.17 28.19
N ALA A 572 0.48 1.08 28.00
CA ALA A 572 0.60 2.07 29.05
C ALA A 572 0.25 3.47 28.53
N GLU A 573 -0.08 4.38 29.45
CA GLU A 573 -0.36 5.78 29.13
C GLU A 573 0.69 6.67 29.79
N VAL A 574 1.32 7.54 29.00
CA VAL A 574 2.25 8.58 29.46
C VAL A 574 1.55 9.94 29.44
N LYS A 575 1.89 10.79 30.40
CA LYS A 575 1.14 12.03 30.68
C LYS A 575 2.09 13.19 30.89
N PHE A 576 1.79 14.32 30.24
CA PHE A 576 2.61 15.53 30.32
C PHE A 576 1.71 16.73 30.62
N ALA A 577 1.92 17.36 31.78
CA ALA A 577 1.19 18.57 32.14
C ALA A 577 1.71 19.77 31.35
N ALA A 578 0.80 20.52 30.73
CA ALA A 578 1.12 21.69 29.91
C ALA A 578 0.09 22.81 30.09
N SER A 579 0.45 24.00 29.61
CA SER A 579 -0.45 25.14 29.51
C SER A 579 -0.25 25.87 28.21
N SER A 580 -1.32 26.42 27.66
CA SER A 580 -1.29 27.33 26.52
C SER A 580 -1.41 28.78 27.01
N SER A 581 -0.78 29.71 26.30
CA SER A 581 -0.97 31.15 26.48
C SER A 581 -0.68 31.89 25.18
N GLY A 582 -1.56 32.79 24.76
CA GLY A 582 -1.34 33.62 23.56
C GLY A 582 -1.31 32.85 22.23
N LEU A 583 -1.89 31.65 22.18
CA LEU A 583 -2.09 30.90 20.93
C LEU A 583 -3.19 31.54 20.09
N LYS A 584 -3.04 31.53 18.77
CA LYS A 584 -4.04 32.06 17.84
C LYS A 584 -4.96 30.95 17.34
N LEU A 585 -6.25 31.23 17.21
CA LEU A 585 -7.19 30.29 16.58
C LEU A 585 -6.71 29.92 15.16
N GLY A 586 -6.79 28.63 14.81
CA GLY A 586 -6.32 28.09 13.53
C GLY A 586 -4.81 27.82 13.48
N GLN A 587 -4.03 28.21 14.49
CA GLN A 587 -2.60 27.88 14.57
C GLN A 587 -2.41 26.37 14.69
N SER A 588 -1.53 25.79 13.88
CA SER A 588 -1.08 24.40 14.05
C SER A 588 0.02 24.32 15.12
N VAL A 589 -0.13 23.36 16.04
CA VAL A 589 0.82 23.04 17.10
C VAL A 589 1.14 21.55 17.00
N GLU A 590 2.39 21.21 16.75
CA GLU A 590 2.85 19.83 16.66
C GLU A 590 3.65 19.45 17.90
N PHE A 591 3.21 18.38 18.57
CA PHE A 591 3.93 17.76 19.67
C PHE A 591 4.79 16.61 19.17
N GLU A 592 6.04 16.55 19.61
CA GLU A 592 7.00 15.50 19.29
C GLU A 592 7.24 14.64 20.54
N LEU A 593 6.88 13.35 20.45
CA LEU A 593 7.07 12.39 21.54
C LEU A 593 8.32 11.55 21.30
N TYR A 594 9.25 11.59 22.24
CA TYR A 594 10.49 10.84 22.21
C TYR A 594 10.48 9.70 23.23
N TYR A 595 11.17 8.62 22.92
CA TYR A 595 11.45 7.50 23.82
C TYR A 595 12.96 7.28 23.94
N SER A 596 13.43 6.97 25.16
CA SER A 596 14.82 6.67 25.48
C SER A 596 14.91 5.53 26.49
N ILE A 597 15.93 4.69 26.33
CA ILE A 597 16.30 3.62 27.27
C ILE A 597 17.52 4.13 28.05
N ALA A 598 17.67 3.75 29.33
CA ALA A 598 18.77 4.18 30.18
C ALA A 598 20.15 4.07 29.47
N SER A 599 20.76 5.22 29.13
CA SER A 599 22.01 5.45 28.37
C SER A 599 21.95 5.43 26.83
N ALA A 600 20.80 5.20 26.21
CA ALA A 600 20.59 5.25 24.76
C ALA A 600 20.10 6.62 24.27
N ALA A 601 20.24 6.86 22.96
CA ALA A 601 19.73 8.06 22.31
C ALA A 601 18.19 8.14 22.33
N SER A 602 17.66 9.36 22.42
CA SER A 602 16.23 9.64 22.29
C SER A 602 15.76 9.46 20.85
N VAL A 603 14.66 8.74 20.65
CA VAL A 603 14.04 8.46 19.34
C VAL A 603 12.69 9.11 19.26
N LEU A 604 12.41 9.82 18.17
CA LEU A 604 11.07 10.34 17.89
C LEU A 604 10.14 9.17 17.53
N ILE A 605 9.14 8.89 18.36
CA ILE A 605 8.17 7.81 18.16
C ILE A 605 6.80 8.30 17.70
N ALA A 606 6.50 9.59 17.83
CA ALA A 606 5.25 10.18 17.30
C ALA A 606 5.34 11.69 17.06
N ARG A 607 4.65 12.16 16.02
CA ARG A 607 4.26 13.56 15.82
C ARG A 607 2.74 13.65 15.96
N ALA A 608 2.28 14.51 16.86
CA ALA A 608 0.85 14.71 17.13
C ALA A 608 0.46 16.16 16.85
N PRO A 609 -0.07 16.45 15.64
CA PRO A 609 -0.54 17.79 15.31
C PRO A 609 -1.91 18.08 15.94
N PHE A 610 -2.06 19.29 16.48
CA PHE A 610 -3.32 19.86 16.96
C PHE A 610 -3.52 21.23 16.34
N ILE A 611 -4.77 21.56 16.01
CA ILE A 611 -5.15 22.91 15.60
C ILE A 611 -5.75 23.63 16.80
N VAL A 612 -5.30 24.87 17.04
CA VAL A 612 -5.82 25.69 18.14
C VAL A 612 -7.26 26.11 17.82
N ARG A 613 -8.20 25.78 18.71
CA ARG A 613 -9.64 26.00 18.55
C ARG A 613 -10.23 26.69 19.78
N ALA A 614 -11.38 27.32 19.60
CA ALA A 614 -12.16 27.78 20.74
C ALA A 614 -12.72 26.58 21.53
N PRO A 615 -12.93 26.72 22.85
CA PRO A 615 -13.54 25.68 23.66
C PRO A 615 -14.85 25.19 23.04
N PHE A 616 -15.02 23.88 22.98
CA PHE A 616 -16.23 23.25 22.49
C PHE A 616 -17.36 23.40 23.51
N VAL A 617 -18.44 24.03 23.07
CA VAL A 617 -19.67 24.18 23.82
C VAL A 617 -20.69 23.22 23.22
N LYS A 618 -21.17 22.26 24.03
CA LYS A 618 -22.28 21.39 23.64
C LYS A 618 -23.56 22.23 23.54
N THR A 619 -24.21 22.23 22.39
CA THR A 619 -25.47 22.96 22.16
C THR A 619 -26.63 22.02 21.83
N SER A 620 -26.35 20.74 21.56
CA SER A 620 -27.34 19.71 21.29
C SER A 620 -26.99 18.37 21.94
N ASN A 621 -27.96 17.47 22.00
CA ASN A 621 -27.76 16.05 22.35
C ASN A 621 -27.29 15.20 21.16
N ILE A 622 -27.08 15.79 19.99
CA ILE A 622 -26.58 15.09 18.80
C ILE A 622 -25.18 15.60 18.49
N LEU A 623 -24.20 14.70 18.38
CA LEU A 623 -22.86 15.02 17.90
C LEU A 623 -22.62 14.34 16.55
N LEU A 624 -22.35 15.10 15.50
CA LEU A 624 -21.86 14.58 14.22
C LEU A 624 -20.33 14.63 14.18
N VAL A 625 -19.70 13.46 14.12
CA VAL A 625 -18.25 13.29 14.00
C VAL A 625 -17.89 12.93 12.55
N GLN A 626 -17.07 13.77 11.93
CA GLN A 626 -16.50 13.57 10.58
C GLN A 626 -14.98 13.41 10.68
N GLY A 627 -14.38 12.70 9.72
CA GLY A 627 -12.93 12.58 9.66
C GLY A 627 -12.30 13.83 9.05
N ALA A 628 -12.56 14.07 7.76
CA ALA A 628 -12.16 15.25 7.02
C ALA A 628 -13.22 16.36 7.08
N GLU A 629 -12.80 17.59 6.70
CA GLU A 629 -13.70 18.73 6.57
C GLU A 629 -14.48 18.68 5.25
N GLU A 630 -15.40 17.72 5.14
CA GLU A 630 -16.22 17.51 3.96
C GLU A 630 -17.55 18.24 4.09
N ILE A 631 -17.59 19.45 3.52
CA ILE A 631 -18.76 20.34 3.55
C ILE A 631 -19.98 19.64 2.95
N ASP A 632 -19.80 18.94 1.82
CA ASP A 632 -20.90 18.27 1.13
C ASP A 632 -21.50 17.12 1.94
N VAL A 633 -20.65 16.28 2.56
CA VAL A 633 -21.09 15.21 3.47
C VAL A 633 -21.84 15.81 4.65
N ARG A 634 -21.26 16.84 5.29
CA ARG A 634 -21.89 17.55 6.41
C ARG A 634 -23.26 18.09 6.04
N GLN A 635 -23.38 18.68 4.85
CA GLN A 635 -24.62 19.27 4.37
C GLN A 635 -25.73 18.22 4.23
N LYS A 636 -25.42 16.99 3.77
CA LYS A 636 -26.45 15.93 3.66
C LYS A 636 -27.02 15.49 5.00
N TYR A 637 -26.18 15.40 6.03
CA TYR A 637 -26.65 15.15 7.41
C TYR A 637 -27.41 16.37 7.94
N ALA A 638 -26.89 17.58 7.70
CA ALA A 638 -27.52 18.83 8.14
C ALA A 638 -28.93 19.01 7.56
N ASP A 639 -29.12 18.78 6.26
CA ASP A 639 -30.43 18.85 5.59
C ASP A 639 -31.45 17.92 6.27
N ALA A 640 -31.02 16.69 6.59
CA ALA A 640 -31.86 15.71 7.25
C ALA A 640 -32.19 16.09 8.70
N PHE A 641 -31.19 16.51 9.50
CA PHE A 641 -31.42 17.01 10.85
C PHE A 641 -32.35 18.24 10.86
N ASN A 642 -32.12 19.20 9.97
CA ASN A 642 -32.92 20.42 9.85
C ASN A 642 -34.36 20.12 9.43
N SER A 643 -34.58 19.15 8.52
CA SER A 643 -35.94 18.73 8.13
C SER A 643 -36.75 18.14 9.31
N LEU A 644 -36.05 17.61 10.31
CA LEU A 644 -36.63 17.10 11.56
C LEU A 644 -36.65 18.15 12.69
N SER A 645 -36.25 19.39 12.41
CA SER A 645 -36.06 20.45 13.42
C SER A 645 -35.09 20.07 14.55
N LEU A 646 -34.10 19.23 14.24
CA LEU A 646 -33.08 18.78 15.18
C LEU A 646 -31.84 19.65 15.08
N LYS A 647 -31.36 20.12 16.24
CA LYS A 647 -30.04 20.75 16.36
C LYS A 647 -28.97 19.67 16.50
N PHE A 648 -27.76 19.95 16.08
CA PHE A 648 -26.62 19.04 16.27
C PHE A 648 -25.33 19.85 16.41
N ASP A 649 -24.40 19.30 17.19
CA ASP A 649 -23.03 19.78 17.26
C ASP A 649 -22.17 19.02 16.25
N VAL A 650 -21.04 19.61 15.82
CA VAL A 650 -20.12 19.00 14.85
C VAL A 650 -18.73 18.89 15.44
N TRP A 651 -18.08 17.77 15.18
CA TRP A 651 -16.66 17.55 15.42
C TRP A 651 -15.99 17.02 14.17
N CYS A 652 -15.01 17.73 13.64
CA CYS A 652 -14.22 17.29 12.50
C CYS A 652 -12.83 16.89 12.97
N ILE A 653 -12.43 15.62 12.86
CA ILE A 653 -11.18 15.11 13.42
C ILE A 653 -9.96 15.85 12.83
N ALA A 654 -9.95 16.09 11.52
CA ALA A 654 -8.88 16.82 10.85
C ALA A 654 -8.78 18.29 11.31
N ALA A 655 -9.90 18.89 11.71
CA ALA A 655 -10.00 20.31 12.03
C ALA A 655 -9.91 20.60 13.54
N ASP A 656 -10.53 19.75 14.37
CA ASP A 656 -10.71 19.91 15.81
C ASP A 656 -9.79 18.99 16.63
N GLY A 657 -9.13 18.03 15.98
CA GLY A 657 -8.29 17.02 16.61
C GLY A 657 -9.03 15.69 16.87
N PRO A 658 -8.30 14.66 17.32
CA PRO A 658 -8.90 13.36 17.62
C PRO A 658 -9.99 13.47 18.70
N ILE A 659 -11.07 12.71 18.54
CA ILE A 659 -12.08 12.60 19.60
C ILE A 659 -11.47 11.98 20.85
N CYS A 660 -11.92 12.42 22.02
CA CYS A 660 -11.46 11.90 23.30
C CYS A 660 -12.64 11.45 24.18
N ASN A 661 -12.34 10.67 25.22
CA ASN A 661 -13.36 10.20 26.15
C ASN A 661 -14.10 11.36 26.82
N GLN A 662 -13.42 12.46 27.20
CA GLN A 662 -14.09 13.59 27.86
C GLN A 662 -15.14 14.25 26.97
N LEU A 663 -14.87 14.38 25.66
CA LEU A 663 -15.82 14.89 24.69
C LEU A 663 -17.06 13.99 24.60
N LEU A 664 -16.86 12.69 24.34
CA LEU A 664 -17.97 11.76 24.15
C LEU A 664 -18.78 11.56 25.44
N ASP A 665 -18.14 11.64 26.60
CA ASP A 665 -18.79 11.54 27.91
C ASP A 665 -19.88 12.62 28.09
N LYS A 666 -19.80 13.76 27.39
CA LYS A 666 -20.87 14.80 27.38
C LYS A 666 -22.19 14.34 26.71
N TYR A 667 -22.19 13.19 26.02
CA TYR A 667 -23.31 12.67 25.24
C TYR A 667 -23.87 11.33 25.73
N LYS A 668 -23.45 10.81 26.88
CA LYS A 668 -23.94 9.50 27.40
C LYS A 668 -25.40 9.49 27.84
N ASN A 669 -25.98 10.65 28.12
CA ASN A 669 -27.27 10.75 28.79
C ASN A 669 -28.30 11.35 27.83
N GLY A 670 -28.97 10.50 27.06
CA GLY A 670 -29.99 10.88 26.09
C GLY A 670 -29.44 11.51 24.80
N GLY A 671 -28.12 11.52 24.61
CA GLY A 671 -27.47 11.96 23.38
C GLY A 671 -27.15 10.82 22.42
N VAL A 672 -26.84 11.16 21.16
CA VAL A 672 -26.41 10.21 20.12
C VAL A 672 -25.18 10.77 19.41
N VAL A 673 -24.12 9.96 19.35
CA VAL A 673 -22.94 10.25 18.55
C VAL A 673 -23.13 9.63 17.17
N PHE A 674 -23.16 10.44 16.13
CA PHE A 674 -23.13 10.01 14.73
C PHE A 674 -21.70 10.04 14.22
N ARG A 675 -21.15 8.90 13.80
CA ARG A 675 -19.85 8.83 13.14
C ARG A 675 -20.04 8.57 11.64
N ALA A 676 -19.73 9.57 10.82
CA ALA A 676 -19.86 9.51 9.36
C ALA A 676 -18.51 9.18 8.71
N VAL A 677 -18.41 8.00 8.10
CA VAL A 677 -17.20 7.50 7.43
C VAL A 677 -17.46 7.50 5.93
N SER A 678 -17.17 8.62 5.29
CA SER A 678 -17.47 8.85 3.88
C SER A 678 -16.66 7.95 2.95
N ASP A 679 -15.40 7.65 3.27
CA ASP A 679 -14.52 6.73 2.53
C ASP A 679 -13.37 6.18 3.40
N SER A 680 -12.53 5.34 2.79
CA SER A 680 -11.30 4.77 3.35
C SER A 680 -10.07 5.68 3.25
N ALA A 681 -10.21 6.94 2.82
CA ALA A 681 -9.08 7.86 2.77
C ALA A 681 -8.51 8.09 4.17
N VAL A 682 -7.20 8.36 4.25
CA VAL A 682 -6.46 8.52 5.53
C VAL A 682 -7.13 9.50 6.50
N SER A 683 -7.76 10.56 5.97
CA SER A 683 -8.46 11.56 6.77
C SER A 683 -9.83 11.12 7.29
N ASN A 684 -10.47 10.13 6.67
CA ASN A 684 -11.82 9.67 7.01
C ASN A 684 -11.85 8.32 7.74
N LYS A 685 -10.81 7.50 7.51
CA LYS A 685 -10.64 6.16 8.08
C LYS A 685 -10.70 6.14 9.60
N LEU A 686 -11.36 5.12 10.16
CA LEU A 686 -11.33 4.85 11.60
C LEU A 686 -9.93 4.40 12.02
N SER A 687 -9.23 5.29 12.72
CA SER A 687 -7.96 4.95 13.35
C SER A 687 -8.17 4.03 14.56
N ARG A 688 -7.12 3.26 14.94
CA ARG A 688 -7.16 2.42 16.16
C ARG A 688 -7.52 3.24 17.41
N SER A 689 -6.98 4.45 17.53
CA SER A 689 -7.24 5.34 18.65
C SER A 689 -8.71 5.76 18.74
N GLU A 690 -9.32 6.09 17.60
CA GLU A 690 -10.73 6.44 17.51
C GLU A 690 -11.61 5.25 17.91
N VAL A 691 -11.31 4.06 17.38
CA VAL A 691 -12.03 2.81 17.70
C VAL A 691 -12.00 2.53 19.20
N GLU A 692 -10.86 2.72 19.87
CA GLU A 692 -10.74 2.54 21.32
C GLU A 692 -11.59 3.56 22.12
N VAL A 693 -11.64 4.82 21.68
CA VAL A 693 -12.47 5.85 22.31
C VAL A 693 -13.96 5.56 22.12
N LEU A 694 -14.38 5.14 20.92
CA LEU A 694 -15.75 4.71 20.64
C LEU A 694 -16.13 3.47 21.46
N GLN A 695 -15.21 2.50 21.58
CA GLN A 695 -15.41 1.32 22.41
C GLN A 695 -15.60 1.72 23.88
N ALA A 696 -14.74 2.58 24.42
CA ALA A 696 -14.84 3.05 25.80
C ALA A 696 -16.11 3.87 26.05
N TYR A 697 -16.57 4.63 25.06
CA TYR A 697 -17.85 5.34 25.11
C TYR A 697 -19.03 4.37 25.23
N LEU A 698 -19.08 3.33 24.40
CA LEU A 698 -20.11 2.29 24.47
C LEU A 698 -20.05 1.51 25.79
N GLN A 699 -18.86 1.12 26.27
CA GLN A 699 -18.70 0.44 27.57
C GLN A 699 -19.32 1.19 28.75
N LYS A 700 -19.41 2.51 28.64
CA LYS A 700 -19.92 3.41 29.67
C LYS A 700 -21.37 3.87 29.43
N GLY A 701 -22.15 3.21 28.57
CA GLY A 701 -23.56 3.58 28.34
C GLY A 701 -23.85 4.40 27.08
N GLY A 702 -22.84 4.62 26.22
CA GLY A 702 -22.99 5.49 25.05
C GLY A 702 -23.97 4.97 23.99
N ALA A 703 -24.47 5.91 23.18
CA ALA A 703 -25.32 5.64 22.02
C ALA A 703 -24.62 6.07 20.73
N LEU A 704 -24.34 5.11 19.85
CA LEU A 704 -23.54 5.32 18.63
C LEU A 704 -24.32 4.97 17.36
N CYS A 705 -24.38 5.89 16.41
CA CYS A 705 -24.77 5.61 15.04
C CYS A 705 -23.53 5.74 14.16
N ILE A 706 -23.06 4.64 13.58
CA ILE A 706 -21.94 4.65 12.64
C ILE A 706 -22.44 4.31 11.24
N SER A 707 -22.00 5.08 10.25
CA SER A 707 -22.44 4.90 8.86
C SER A 707 -21.31 5.22 7.90
N GLY A 708 -21.06 4.32 6.95
CA GLY A 708 -20.03 4.51 5.95
C GLY A 708 -19.72 3.27 5.13
N GLN A 709 -18.97 3.46 4.05
CA GLN A 709 -18.36 2.38 3.26
C GLN A 709 -17.01 1.97 3.86
N ASP A 710 -16.52 0.80 3.46
CA ASP A 710 -15.23 0.22 3.86
C ASP A 710 -15.02 0.07 5.38
N VAL A 711 -16.04 0.30 6.22
CA VAL A 711 -15.86 0.23 7.69
C VAL A 711 -15.50 -1.20 8.09
N GLY A 712 -16.16 -2.18 7.48
CA GLY A 712 -15.84 -3.60 7.62
C GLY A 712 -14.43 -3.93 7.12
N ALA A 713 -14.05 -3.43 5.96
CA ALA A 713 -12.69 -3.60 5.42
C ALA A 713 -11.60 -2.96 6.32
N MET A 714 -11.89 -1.80 6.92
CA MET A 714 -10.94 -1.07 7.78
C MET A 714 -10.72 -1.73 9.14
N ILE A 715 -11.80 -2.15 9.81
CA ILE A 715 -11.78 -2.53 11.22
C ILE A 715 -12.43 -3.88 11.53
N GLY A 716 -12.79 -4.66 10.50
CA GLY A 716 -13.56 -5.91 10.63
C GLY A 716 -12.93 -6.97 11.54
N ASP A 717 -11.60 -6.94 11.69
CA ASP A 717 -10.88 -7.85 12.60
C ASP A 717 -10.74 -7.36 14.03
N THR A 718 -11.15 -6.12 14.32
CA THR A 718 -11.01 -5.53 15.64
C THR A 718 -12.04 -6.10 16.64
N PRO A 719 -11.70 -6.13 17.95
CA PRO A 719 -12.67 -6.45 19.00
C PRO A 719 -13.88 -5.52 19.01
N PHE A 720 -13.71 -4.25 18.63
CA PHE A 720 -14.81 -3.29 18.54
C PHE A 720 -15.86 -3.74 17.52
N TYR A 721 -15.44 -4.13 16.31
CA TYR A 721 -16.35 -4.58 15.26
C TYR A 721 -17.10 -5.86 15.67
N LYS A 722 -16.38 -6.86 16.19
CA LYS A 722 -16.95 -8.16 16.57
C LYS A 722 -17.78 -8.12 17.85
N ASN A 723 -17.39 -7.33 18.85
CA ASN A 723 -18.02 -7.36 20.18
C ASN A 723 -18.97 -6.19 20.45
N TYR A 724 -18.78 -5.04 19.77
CA TYR A 724 -19.58 -3.83 20.02
C TYR A 724 -20.56 -3.55 18.89
N LEU A 725 -20.09 -3.57 17.64
CA LEU A 725 -20.99 -3.54 16.47
C LEU A 725 -21.65 -4.90 16.22
N LYS A 726 -21.10 -5.97 16.82
CA LYS A 726 -21.61 -7.34 16.75
C LYS A 726 -21.81 -7.80 15.31
N CYS A 727 -20.80 -7.55 14.47
CA CYS A 727 -20.75 -7.98 13.08
C CYS A 727 -19.47 -8.77 12.77
N ARG A 728 -19.52 -9.59 11.72
CA ARG A 728 -18.36 -10.11 11.00
C ARG A 728 -18.37 -9.52 9.59
N PHE A 729 -17.19 -9.15 9.08
CA PHE A 729 -17.05 -8.70 7.70
C PHE A 729 -17.39 -9.83 6.72
N GLY A 730 -18.26 -9.53 5.75
CA GLY A 730 -18.65 -10.42 4.67
C GLY A 730 -17.74 -10.23 3.46
N GLU A 731 -18.04 -9.20 2.67
CA GLU A 731 -17.34 -8.84 1.43
C GLU A 731 -17.26 -7.32 1.29
N ASP A 732 -16.23 -6.86 0.59
CA ASP A 732 -15.95 -5.44 0.28
C ASP A 732 -16.86 -4.88 -0.84
N SER A 733 -18.00 -5.54 -1.07
CA SER A 733 -19.00 -5.13 -2.03
C SER A 733 -20.37 -5.72 -1.68
N GLY A 734 -21.26 -4.86 -1.18
CA GLY A 734 -22.67 -5.15 -1.00
C GLY A 734 -23.40 -5.42 -2.33
N GLY A 735 -22.78 -5.14 -3.48
CA GLY A 735 -23.19 -5.61 -4.82
C GLY A 735 -24.41 -4.93 -5.45
N THR A 736 -25.13 -4.05 -4.75
CA THR A 736 -26.25 -3.26 -5.27
C THR A 736 -26.52 -2.02 -4.40
N VAL A 737 -27.10 -0.97 -4.98
CA VAL A 737 -27.40 0.30 -4.29
C VAL A 737 -28.81 0.36 -3.68
N ASN A 738 -29.66 -0.64 -3.95
CA ASN A 738 -31.02 -0.68 -3.43
C ASN A 738 -31.06 -1.41 -2.09
N ILE A 739 -31.84 -0.87 -1.17
CA ILE A 739 -31.95 -1.35 0.21
C ILE A 739 -33.43 -1.52 0.56
N SER A 740 -33.76 -2.69 1.11
CA SER A 740 -35.03 -2.96 1.76
C SER A 740 -34.85 -2.97 3.27
N GLY A 741 -35.75 -2.29 3.97
CA GLY A 741 -35.77 -2.27 5.43
C GLY A 741 -36.31 -3.57 6.03
N LEU A 742 -35.78 -3.91 7.19
CA LEU A 742 -36.16 -5.06 8.01
C LEU A 742 -36.51 -4.58 9.42
N SER A 743 -37.34 -5.34 10.14
CA SER A 743 -37.66 -5.07 11.55
C SER A 743 -38.10 -3.61 11.78
N VAL A 744 -37.29 -2.81 12.50
CA VAL A 744 -37.57 -1.40 12.80
C VAL A 744 -37.66 -0.50 11.55
N PHE A 745 -37.25 -0.99 10.38
CA PHE A 745 -37.44 -0.36 9.07
C PHE A 745 -38.35 -1.16 8.13
N GLU A 746 -39.16 -2.09 8.63
CA GLU A 746 -40.09 -2.87 7.81
C GLU A 746 -40.97 -1.95 6.94
N ALA A 747 -41.27 -2.42 5.72
CA ALA A 747 -41.98 -1.68 4.68
C ALA A 747 -41.31 -0.37 4.18
N SER A 748 -40.06 -0.09 4.60
CA SER A 748 -39.26 1.01 4.05
C SER A 748 -38.35 0.51 2.93
N SER A 749 -38.14 1.35 1.92
CA SER A 749 -37.18 1.10 0.85
C SER A 749 -36.32 2.33 0.60
N PHE A 750 -35.03 2.13 0.42
CA PHE A 750 -34.06 3.18 0.18
C PHE A 750 -33.22 2.84 -1.05
N SER A 751 -32.67 3.87 -1.69
CA SER A 751 -31.66 3.72 -2.74
C SER A 751 -30.46 4.57 -2.37
N LEU A 752 -29.28 4.08 -2.68
CA LEU A 752 -28.04 4.84 -2.65
C LEU A 752 -27.76 5.44 -4.03
N ASN A 753 -26.94 6.48 -4.05
CA ASN A 753 -26.36 7.08 -5.26
C ASN A 753 -27.37 7.53 -6.34
N GLY A 754 -28.54 8.01 -5.92
CA GLY A 754 -29.54 8.62 -6.81
C GLY A 754 -29.64 10.15 -6.69
N PRO A 755 -30.73 10.75 -7.20
CA PRO A 755 -30.94 12.19 -7.11
C PRO A 755 -30.83 12.73 -5.67
N GLU A 756 -30.25 13.91 -5.50
CA GLU A 756 -30.03 14.58 -4.20
C GLU A 756 -29.07 13.88 -3.21
N ALA A 757 -28.49 12.72 -3.57
CA ALA A 757 -27.39 12.07 -2.85
C ALA A 757 -26.02 12.61 -3.31
N LEU A 758 -24.94 12.28 -2.60
CA LEU A 758 -23.57 12.61 -3.05
C LEU A 758 -22.98 11.65 -4.07
N ASN A 759 -23.60 10.48 -4.28
CA ASN A 759 -23.17 9.48 -5.27
C ASN A 759 -21.72 9.01 -5.06
N ASN A 760 -21.28 8.97 -3.81
CA ASN A 760 -19.90 8.69 -3.40
C ASN A 760 -19.72 7.28 -2.79
N GLN A 761 -20.77 6.46 -2.67
CA GLN A 761 -20.68 5.13 -2.06
C GLN A 761 -20.42 4.06 -3.12
N LEU A 762 -19.15 3.70 -3.31
CA LEU A 762 -18.70 2.76 -4.33
C LEU A 762 -18.35 1.38 -3.74
N PHE A 763 -17.95 1.34 -2.47
CA PHE A 763 -17.41 0.16 -1.78
C PHE A 763 -18.18 -0.13 -0.48
N ILE A 764 -19.50 -0.19 -0.58
CA ILE A 764 -20.36 -0.54 0.56
C ILE A 764 -20.05 -1.96 1.05
N ASP A 765 -20.02 -2.17 2.37
CA ASP A 765 -19.68 -3.49 2.94
C ASP A 765 -20.90 -4.43 2.94
N ASP A 766 -20.66 -5.73 2.79
CA ASP A 766 -21.57 -6.76 3.30
C ASP A 766 -21.20 -7.12 4.74
N ILE A 767 -22.19 -7.14 5.62
CA ILE A 767 -21.98 -7.40 7.05
C ILE A 767 -22.75 -8.65 7.48
N ILE A 768 -22.16 -9.43 8.37
CA ILE A 768 -22.77 -10.66 8.88
C ILE A 768 -23.07 -10.45 10.37
N PRO A 769 -24.35 -10.30 10.75
CA PRO A 769 -24.72 -10.07 12.14
C PRO A 769 -24.27 -11.24 13.03
N LEU A 770 -23.75 -10.90 14.22
CA LEU A 770 -23.41 -11.85 15.28
C LEU A 770 -24.50 -11.83 16.37
N ALA A 771 -24.42 -12.78 17.30
CA ALA A 771 -25.38 -12.88 18.40
C ALA A 771 -25.50 -11.57 19.19
N GLY A 772 -26.74 -11.07 19.32
CA GLY A 772 -27.03 -9.79 19.99
C GLY A 772 -27.03 -8.56 19.06
N ALA A 773 -26.83 -8.75 17.75
CA ALA A 773 -27.19 -7.80 16.71
C ALA A 773 -28.43 -8.28 15.94
N GLU A 774 -29.32 -7.35 15.63
CA GLU A 774 -30.48 -7.56 14.78
C GLU A 774 -30.22 -6.96 13.39
N ALA A 775 -30.50 -7.70 12.32
CA ALA A 775 -30.46 -7.15 10.96
C ALA A 775 -31.66 -6.22 10.73
N ILE A 776 -31.39 -4.97 10.36
CA ILE A 776 -32.42 -3.94 10.21
C ILE A 776 -32.55 -3.42 8.77
N MET A 777 -31.60 -3.74 7.90
CA MET A 777 -31.69 -3.47 6.46
C MET A 777 -30.91 -4.51 5.67
N LYS A 778 -31.35 -4.78 4.44
CA LYS A 778 -30.65 -5.65 3.49
C LYS A 778 -30.63 -5.06 2.10
N TYR A 779 -29.59 -5.38 1.35
CA TYR A 779 -29.49 -5.12 -0.08
C TYR A 779 -30.44 -6.06 -0.87
N ASP A 780 -30.78 -5.71 -2.11
CA ASP A 780 -31.66 -6.53 -2.95
C ASP A 780 -31.15 -7.97 -3.17
N ASN A 781 -29.83 -8.16 -3.16
CA ASN A 781 -29.18 -9.47 -3.24
C ASN A 781 -29.17 -10.26 -1.91
N GLN A 782 -29.96 -9.82 -0.92
CA GLN A 782 -30.14 -10.41 0.41
C GLN A 782 -28.94 -10.28 1.37
N LYS A 783 -27.86 -9.61 0.96
CA LYS A 783 -26.76 -9.23 1.86
C LYS A 783 -27.22 -8.21 2.89
N ILE A 784 -26.67 -8.23 4.10
CA ILE A 784 -27.14 -7.32 5.16
C ILE A 784 -26.44 -5.97 5.01
N ALA A 785 -27.21 -4.89 5.10
CA ALA A 785 -26.75 -3.52 4.91
C ALA A 785 -26.65 -2.74 6.23
N ALA A 786 -27.39 -3.16 7.26
CA ALA A 786 -27.33 -2.51 8.56
C ALA A 786 -27.77 -3.42 9.72
N VAL A 787 -27.22 -3.14 10.90
CA VAL A 787 -27.58 -3.81 12.16
C VAL A 787 -27.95 -2.83 13.26
N LEU A 788 -28.83 -3.28 14.16
CA LEU A 788 -29.10 -2.67 15.46
C LEU A 788 -28.54 -3.56 16.56
N VAL A 789 -27.79 -2.96 17.47
CA VAL A 789 -27.34 -3.59 18.72
C VAL A 789 -28.07 -2.94 19.87
N ASN A 790 -28.91 -3.71 20.55
CA ASN A 790 -29.59 -3.31 21.77
C ASN A 790 -29.03 -4.13 22.94
N ASP A 791 -27.84 -3.74 23.42
CA ASP A 791 -27.18 -4.42 24.53
C ASP A 791 -27.66 -3.87 25.88
N ALA A 792 -27.58 -4.68 26.94
CA ALA A 792 -27.92 -4.24 28.29
C ALA A 792 -27.02 -3.11 28.82
N LYS A 793 -25.92 -2.79 28.14
CA LYS A 793 -25.01 -1.69 28.55
C LYS A 793 -24.97 -0.53 27.56
N TYR A 794 -25.38 -0.69 26.32
CA TYR A 794 -25.23 0.34 25.28
C TYR A 794 -26.13 0.07 24.09
N ARG A 795 -26.28 1.07 23.22
CA ARG A 795 -27.00 0.92 21.95
C ARG A 795 -26.15 1.39 20.79
N ALA A 796 -26.19 0.64 19.69
CA ALA A 796 -25.50 1.03 18.46
C ALA A 796 -26.32 0.70 17.22
N MET A 797 -26.27 1.57 16.21
CA MET A 797 -26.67 1.25 14.85
C MET A 797 -25.44 1.35 13.95
N TYR A 798 -25.26 0.36 13.10
CA TYR A 798 -24.22 0.38 12.08
C TYR A 798 -24.85 0.19 10.71
N PHE A 799 -24.64 1.17 9.84
CA PHE A 799 -24.98 1.14 8.42
C PHE A 799 -23.70 0.94 7.61
N ALA A 800 -23.63 -0.13 6.83
CA ALA A 800 -22.51 -0.47 5.94
C ALA A 800 -22.46 0.40 4.66
N PHE A 801 -23.04 1.60 4.75
CA PHE A 801 -23.09 2.63 3.74
C PHE A 801 -23.22 3.99 4.44
N GLY A 802 -22.72 5.04 3.79
CA GLY A 802 -22.86 6.42 4.27
C GLY A 802 -24.27 6.97 4.05
N LEU A 803 -24.83 7.64 5.06
CA LEU A 803 -26.15 8.25 4.97
C LEU A 803 -26.19 9.39 3.95
N GLU A 804 -25.07 10.02 3.64
CA GLU A 804 -24.95 11.07 2.62
C GLU A 804 -25.25 10.59 1.19
N ALA A 805 -25.21 9.28 0.97
CA ALA A 805 -25.53 8.67 -0.32
C ALA A 805 -26.97 8.16 -0.43
N VAL A 806 -27.74 8.17 0.65
CA VAL A 806 -29.15 7.80 0.60
C VAL A 806 -29.91 8.88 -0.19
N THR A 807 -30.62 8.45 -1.23
CA THR A 807 -31.42 9.30 -2.13
C THR A 807 -32.58 9.95 -1.38
N GLY A 808 -32.70 11.27 -1.51
CA GLY A 808 -33.79 12.07 -0.92
C GLY A 808 -33.57 12.49 0.54
N VAL A 809 -33.84 13.76 0.85
CA VAL A 809 -33.74 14.31 2.22
C VAL A 809 -34.67 13.57 3.18
N ALA A 810 -35.91 13.29 2.77
CA ALA A 810 -36.91 12.61 3.60
C ALA A 810 -36.47 11.20 4.02
N ASN A 811 -35.77 10.48 3.14
CA ASN A 811 -35.26 9.14 3.42
C ASN A 811 -34.10 9.18 4.42
N ARG A 812 -33.16 10.12 4.25
CA ARG A 812 -32.09 10.37 5.25
C ARG A 812 -32.69 10.74 6.61
N ALA A 813 -33.70 11.61 6.61
CA ALA A 813 -34.42 12.01 7.80
C ALA A 813 -35.13 10.83 8.47
N ALA A 814 -35.76 9.93 7.72
CA ALA A 814 -36.39 8.73 8.28
C ALA A 814 -35.40 7.83 9.03
N ILE A 815 -34.20 7.63 8.47
CA ILE A 815 -33.12 6.86 9.11
C ILE A 815 -32.64 7.57 10.39
N ILE A 816 -32.35 8.87 10.31
CA ILE A 816 -31.90 9.66 11.45
C ILE A 816 -32.96 9.72 12.56
N ALA A 817 -34.22 9.92 12.22
CA ALA A 817 -35.33 9.94 13.17
C ALA A 817 -35.41 8.62 13.94
N ARG A 818 -35.28 7.49 13.24
CA ARG A 818 -35.28 6.16 13.87
C ARG A 818 -34.06 5.93 14.76
N ALA A 819 -32.88 6.39 14.35
CA ALA A 819 -31.69 6.33 15.19
C ALA A 819 -31.86 7.14 16.49
N ILE A 820 -32.44 8.34 16.41
CA ILE A 820 -32.69 9.24 17.56
C ILE A 820 -33.83 8.75 18.45
N GLU A 821 -34.76 7.97 17.90
CA GLU A 821 -35.82 7.33 18.66
C GLU A 821 -35.29 6.14 19.48
N LEU A 822 -34.47 5.29 18.85
CA LEU A 822 -34.08 3.99 19.41
C LEU A 822 -32.78 4.01 20.20
N LEU A 823 -31.78 4.79 19.78
CA LEU A 823 -30.44 4.77 20.37
C LEU A 823 -30.32 5.50 21.70
N PRO A 824 -30.80 6.76 21.86
CA PRO A 824 -30.63 7.45 23.11
C PRO A 824 -31.49 6.80 24.18
N PHE A 825 -30.88 6.64 25.34
CA PHE A 825 -31.54 6.11 26.49
C PHE A 825 -32.49 7.17 27.09
N LYS A 826 -33.81 7.02 26.96
CA LYS A 826 -34.82 8.00 27.43
C LYS A 826 -35.92 7.39 28.29
N VAL A 827 -36.27 8.11 29.36
CA VAL A 827 -37.47 7.84 30.18
C VAL A 827 -38.75 7.88 29.32
N THR A 828 -38.82 8.81 28.36
CA THR A 828 -39.94 8.92 27.41
C THR A 828 -40.06 7.72 26.48
N SER A 829 -38.95 7.07 26.12
CA SER A 829 -38.96 5.83 25.33
C SER A 829 -39.42 4.63 26.18
N ALA A 830 -39.05 4.57 27.46
CA ALA A 830 -39.61 3.60 28.40
C ALA A 830 -41.13 3.79 28.59
N LEU A 831 -41.58 5.05 28.73
CA LEU A 831 -43.00 5.43 28.78
C LEU A 831 -43.75 5.08 27.49
N GLY A 832 -43.14 5.33 26.33
CA GLY A 832 -43.71 4.99 25.03
C GLY A 832 -43.83 3.49 24.81
N ALA A 833 -42.81 2.72 25.18
CA ALA A 833 -42.82 1.25 25.10
C ALA A 833 -43.93 0.64 25.99
N LEU A 834 -44.11 1.17 27.20
CA LEU A 834 -45.22 0.75 28.07
C LEU A 834 -46.59 1.08 27.47
N LYS A 835 -46.74 2.25 26.83
CA LYS A 835 -48.00 2.65 26.16
C LYS A 835 -48.30 1.79 24.95
N ALA A 836 -47.28 1.47 24.16
CA ALA A 836 -47.41 0.58 23.01
C ALA A 836 -47.76 -0.85 23.45
N ASP A 837 -47.09 -1.38 24.48
CA ASP A 837 -47.37 -2.70 25.05
C ASP A 837 -48.78 -2.78 25.65
N ALA A 838 -49.23 -1.73 26.34
CA ALA A 838 -50.60 -1.64 26.88
C ALA A 838 -51.67 -1.55 25.79
N ALA A 839 -51.33 -1.03 24.60
CA ALA A 839 -52.23 -0.91 23.45
C ALA A 839 -52.16 -2.11 22.48
N ALA A 840 -51.18 -3.00 22.65
CA ALA A 840 -50.93 -4.14 21.78
C ALA A 840 -51.90 -5.31 22.03
N SER A 841 -52.16 -6.10 20.98
CA SER A 841 -52.87 -7.37 21.10
C SER A 841 -52.03 -8.38 21.90
N ASP A 842 -52.65 -9.38 22.53
CA ASP A 842 -51.92 -10.35 23.37
C ASP A 842 -50.82 -11.13 22.61
N ALA A 843 -50.89 -11.20 21.28
CA ALA A 843 -49.86 -11.83 20.44
C ALA A 843 -48.65 -10.92 20.16
N ASP A 844 -48.80 -9.60 20.31
CA ASP A 844 -47.81 -8.58 19.96
C ASP A 844 -47.20 -7.88 21.19
N LYS A 845 -47.62 -8.27 22.40
CA LYS A 845 -47.04 -7.75 23.65
C LYS A 845 -45.58 -8.16 23.77
N ASN A 846 -44.74 -7.20 24.13
CA ASN A 846 -43.33 -7.39 24.43
C ASN A 846 -43.00 -6.71 25.76
N THR A 847 -43.71 -7.16 26.79
CA THR A 847 -43.63 -6.62 28.15
C THR A 847 -42.21 -6.74 28.72
N ASP A 848 -41.45 -7.78 28.35
CA ASP A 848 -40.06 -7.96 28.77
C ASP A 848 -39.14 -6.87 28.20
N ALA A 849 -39.31 -6.47 26.94
CA ALA A 849 -38.55 -5.36 26.36
C ALA A 849 -38.91 -4.01 27.01
N ALA A 850 -40.20 -3.79 27.31
CA ALA A 850 -40.66 -2.59 28.00
C ALA A 850 -40.11 -2.50 29.43
N LEU A 851 -40.12 -3.60 30.18
CA LEU A 851 -39.57 -3.68 31.53
C LEU A 851 -38.04 -3.58 31.56
N ASN A 852 -37.35 -4.20 30.60
CA ASN A 852 -35.90 -4.06 30.45
C ASN A 852 -35.50 -2.61 30.18
N ASN A 853 -36.31 -1.86 29.41
CA ASN A 853 -36.09 -0.42 29.24
C ASN A 853 -36.20 0.34 30.56
N ILE A 854 -37.13 -0.01 31.46
CA ILE A 854 -37.22 0.63 32.79
C ILE A 854 -35.99 0.29 33.63
N GLU A 855 -35.55 -0.97 33.64
CA GLU A 855 -34.38 -1.41 34.42
C GLU A 855 -33.08 -0.72 33.95
N LEU A 856 -32.92 -0.55 32.63
CA LEU A 856 -31.80 0.21 32.08
C LEU A 856 -31.89 1.70 32.43
N THR A 857 -33.11 2.25 32.52
CA THR A 857 -33.34 3.64 32.93
C THR A 857 -32.94 3.83 34.37
N GLU A 858 -33.32 2.89 35.21
CA GLU A 858 -32.93 2.85 36.61
C GLU A 858 -31.40 2.83 36.75
N LYS A 859 -30.71 1.91 36.07
CA LYS A 859 -29.24 1.79 36.12
C LYS A 859 -28.55 3.06 35.63
N SER A 860 -29.03 3.66 34.53
CA SER A 860 -28.48 4.89 33.98
C SER A 860 -28.63 6.07 34.95
N ILE A 861 -29.83 6.27 35.52
CA ILE A 861 -30.08 7.38 36.45
C ILE A 861 -29.32 7.19 37.76
N ILE A 862 -29.21 5.95 38.26
CA ILE A 862 -28.40 5.65 39.44
C ILE A 862 -26.92 5.98 39.19
N ASN A 863 -26.39 5.66 38.00
CA ASN A 863 -25.02 6.03 37.62
C ASN A 863 -24.85 7.56 37.54
N ASP A 864 -25.81 8.28 36.97
CA ASP A 864 -25.80 9.76 36.90
C ASP A 864 -25.76 10.38 38.29
N ILE A 865 -26.62 9.90 39.19
CA ILE A 865 -26.61 10.32 40.60
C ILE A 865 -25.27 10.00 41.23
N GLY A 866 -24.65 8.88 40.90
CA GLY A 866 -23.29 8.52 41.34
C GLY A 866 -22.25 9.59 41.01
N VAL A 867 -22.33 10.21 39.83
CA VAL A 867 -21.39 11.25 39.34
C VAL A 867 -21.89 12.69 39.52
N SER A 868 -22.88 12.90 40.40
CA SER A 868 -23.45 14.23 40.72
C SER A 868 -24.14 14.92 39.52
N ASN A 869 -24.65 14.13 38.58
CA ASN A 869 -25.57 14.60 37.53
C ASN A 869 -27.01 14.23 37.91
N TYR A 870 -27.91 15.22 37.96
CA TYR A 870 -29.28 15.05 38.45
C TYR A 870 -30.34 15.25 37.35
N ASP A 871 -29.93 15.64 36.14
CA ASP A 871 -30.84 16.08 35.08
C ASP A 871 -31.79 14.96 34.63
N SER A 872 -31.28 13.74 34.50
CA SER A 872 -32.05 12.55 34.11
C SER A 872 -33.08 12.14 35.18
N ALA A 873 -32.76 12.32 36.46
CA ALA A 873 -33.69 12.08 37.56
C ALA A 873 -34.80 13.16 37.60
N PHE A 874 -34.46 14.42 37.31
CA PHE A 874 -35.47 15.49 37.18
C PHE A 874 -36.37 15.27 35.98
N GLU A 875 -35.80 14.88 34.83
CA GLU A 875 -36.53 14.55 33.62
C GLU A 875 -37.48 13.36 33.85
N LEU A 876 -37.04 12.34 34.61
CA LEU A 876 -37.89 11.24 35.06
C LEU A 876 -39.09 11.76 35.85
N CYS A 877 -38.85 12.56 36.89
CA CYS A 877 -39.92 13.10 37.73
C CYS A 877 -40.92 13.94 36.92
N VAL A 878 -40.43 14.79 36.01
CA VAL A 878 -41.28 15.63 35.14
C VAL A 878 -42.07 14.80 34.13
N SER A 879 -41.49 13.72 33.62
CA SER A 879 -42.16 12.87 32.63
C SER A 879 -43.23 12.00 33.28
N VAL A 880 -42.93 11.42 34.45
CA VAL A 880 -43.85 10.56 35.21
C VAL A 880 -44.96 11.37 35.91
N SER A 881 -44.73 12.66 36.21
CA SER A 881 -45.80 13.52 36.77
C SER A 881 -46.93 13.77 35.78
N LYS A 882 -46.64 13.71 34.48
CA LYS A 882 -47.61 13.94 33.39
C LYS A 882 -48.44 12.70 33.04
N THR A 883 -48.23 11.57 33.72
CA THR A 883 -48.91 10.30 33.42
C THR A 883 -50.02 10.00 34.42
N GLN A 884 -51.02 9.24 33.98
CA GLN A 884 -52.10 8.76 34.85
C GLN A 884 -51.58 7.67 35.81
N ALA A 885 -52.29 7.44 36.92
CA ALA A 885 -51.85 6.52 37.97
C ALA A 885 -51.53 5.09 37.47
N ALA A 886 -52.31 4.56 36.53
CA ALA A 886 -52.08 3.23 35.95
C ALA A 886 -50.78 3.16 35.13
N GLU A 887 -50.43 4.22 34.39
CA GLU A 887 -49.20 4.33 33.61
C GLU A 887 -47.96 4.57 34.48
N ARG A 888 -48.17 5.05 35.72
CA ARG A 888 -47.10 5.34 36.67
C ARG A 888 -46.63 4.09 37.44
N ALA A 889 -47.52 3.11 37.64
CA ALA A 889 -47.25 1.92 38.45
C ALA A 889 -45.94 1.17 38.09
N PRO A 890 -45.57 0.99 36.81
CA PRO A 890 -44.32 0.31 36.43
C PRO A 890 -43.04 1.05 36.87
N PHE A 891 -43.11 2.37 37.10
CA PHE A 891 -41.95 3.20 37.49
C PHE A 891 -41.75 3.30 39.00
N VAL A 892 -42.73 2.87 39.81
CA VAL A 892 -42.66 2.95 41.29
C VAL A 892 -41.44 2.22 41.87
N PRO A 893 -41.06 1.00 41.41
CA PRO A 893 -39.85 0.33 41.90
C PRO A 893 -38.58 1.15 41.62
N MET A 894 -38.46 1.67 40.41
CA MET A 894 -37.34 2.51 39.98
C MET A 894 -37.27 3.83 40.77
N LEU A 895 -38.41 4.51 40.98
CA LEU A 895 -38.49 5.73 41.80
C LEU A 895 -38.05 5.47 43.24
N LYS A 896 -38.44 4.33 43.83
CA LYS A 896 -37.98 3.91 45.16
C LYS A 896 -36.48 3.65 45.20
N SER A 897 -35.95 2.98 44.19
CA SER A 897 -34.51 2.69 44.07
C SER A 897 -33.68 3.98 43.96
N ILE A 898 -34.10 4.91 43.10
CA ILE A 898 -33.50 6.24 42.94
C ILE A 898 -33.57 7.02 44.25
N LYS A 899 -34.72 7.05 44.93
CA LYS A 899 -34.87 7.69 46.25
C LYS A 899 -33.89 7.10 47.27
N SER A 900 -33.70 5.78 47.24
CA SER A 900 -32.76 5.08 48.13
C SER A 900 -31.32 5.52 47.86
N MET A 901 -30.93 5.64 46.58
CA MET A 901 -29.60 6.14 46.19
C MET A 901 -29.39 7.61 46.57
N LEU A 902 -30.39 8.47 46.36
CA LEU A 902 -30.34 9.89 46.76
C LEU A 902 -30.18 10.03 48.28
N LYS A 903 -30.91 9.22 49.06
CA LYS A 903 -30.75 9.15 50.51
C LYS A 903 -29.36 8.67 50.92
N ALA A 904 -28.83 7.65 50.25
CA ALA A 904 -27.47 7.18 50.50
C ALA A 904 -26.43 8.28 50.22
N LYS A 905 -26.65 9.09 49.18
CA LYS A 905 -25.79 10.22 48.84
C LYS A 905 -25.86 11.36 49.87
N LEU A 906 -27.04 11.67 50.41
CA LEU A 906 -27.19 12.64 51.52
C LEU A 906 -26.43 12.26 52.80
N VAL A 907 -26.20 10.96 53.02
CA VAL A 907 -25.45 10.47 54.18
C VAL A 907 -23.93 10.66 54.01
N GLN A 908 -23.45 10.91 52.79
CA GLN A 908 -22.03 11.21 52.54
C GLN A 908 -21.71 12.61 53.05
N GLN A 909 -20.76 12.71 53.99
CA GLN A 909 -20.34 14.00 54.55
C GLN A 909 -19.63 14.85 53.48
N GLN A 910 -19.96 16.15 53.40
CA GLN A 910 -19.36 17.19 52.53
C GLN A 910 -19.99 17.44 51.14
N LEU A 911 -21.31 17.31 50.97
CA LEU A 911 -21.98 17.77 49.74
C LEU A 911 -22.05 19.32 49.66
N PRO A 912 -21.78 19.93 48.49
CA PRO A 912 -22.05 21.35 48.23
C PRO A 912 -23.51 21.74 48.49
N GLU A 913 -23.78 22.98 48.94
CA GLU A 913 -25.15 23.43 49.25
C GLU A 913 -26.11 23.33 48.05
N ASP A 914 -25.63 23.63 46.84
CA ASP A 914 -26.45 23.57 45.62
C ASP A 914 -26.83 22.11 45.27
N GLU A 915 -25.92 21.17 45.52
CA GLU A 915 -26.15 19.75 45.35
C GLU A 915 -27.11 19.21 46.41
N TYR A 916 -26.94 19.62 47.67
CA TYR A 916 -27.86 19.28 48.76
C TYR A 916 -29.29 19.76 48.48
N ALA A 917 -29.46 20.98 47.96
CA ALA A 917 -30.75 21.52 47.57
C ALA A 917 -31.39 20.74 46.40
N LYS A 918 -30.60 20.38 45.37
CA LYS A 918 -31.06 19.57 44.23
C LYS A 918 -31.55 18.19 44.67
N ILE A 919 -30.79 17.50 45.53
CA ILE A 919 -31.15 16.16 46.02
C ILE A 919 -32.46 16.21 46.82
N ASN A 920 -32.63 17.17 47.74
CA ASN A 920 -33.86 17.29 48.52
C ASN A 920 -35.08 17.62 47.66
N LEU A 921 -34.92 18.51 46.66
CA LEU A 921 -35.98 18.81 45.70
C LEU A 921 -36.40 17.56 44.90
N LEU A 922 -35.42 16.74 44.50
CA LEU A 922 -35.66 15.47 43.82
C LEU A 922 -36.41 14.47 44.70
N ILE A 923 -36.00 14.29 45.96
CA ILE A 923 -36.69 13.41 46.91
C ILE A 923 -38.14 13.86 47.10
N SER A 924 -38.39 15.16 47.27
CA SER A 924 -39.74 15.71 47.38
C SER A 924 -40.58 15.38 46.14
N LYS A 925 -40.03 15.57 44.94
CA LYS A 925 -40.71 15.23 43.69
C LYS A 925 -41.00 13.74 43.57
N ILE A 926 -40.08 12.88 43.99
CA ILE A 926 -40.30 11.42 43.99
C ILE A 926 -41.40 11.04 44.99
N ASP A 927 -41.52 11.76 46.10
CA ASP A 927 -42.55 11.52 47.12
C ASP A 927 -43.93 12.00 46.69
N GLU A 928 -44.02 13.02 45.84
CA GLU A 928 -45.26 13.43 45.17
C GLU A 928 -45.71 12.43 44.09
N LEU A 929 -44.79 11.62 43.56
CA LEU A 929 -45.05 10.69 42.47
C LEU A 929 -45.43 9.30 42.94
N ASN A 930 -44.84 8.83 44.03
CA ASN A 930 -45.19 7.57 44.71
C ASN A 930 -46.54 7.69 45.42
#